data_AF-A0AAE1LI25-F1
#
_entry.id   AF-A0AAE1LI25-F1
#
_cell.length_a   1.000
_cell.length_b   1.000
_cell.length_c   1.000
_cell.angle_alpha   90.00
_cell.angle_beta   90.00
_cell.angle_gamma   90.00
#
_symmetry.space_group_name_H-M   'P 1'
#
loop_
_entity.id
_entity.type
_entity.pdbx_description
1 polymer ?
#
loop_
_entity_poly.entity_id
_entity_poly.type
_entity_poly.pdbx_seq_one_letter_code
_entity_poly.pdbx_strand_id
1 'polypeptide(L)'
;MRRFELLGETNQVLIMSHSSSGTSHSAESMEQHFFKCHTCGAIVRSTSELSAHYRHFHDPLKVYVCGQGNCSEQFRFKTSMIRHITSQHSGSLSTATEVTKTSQVQVAASTLSFVPDPISSVHQLNPECNADDVNDDDEDLAPTGDPLSIEEELRKIAVKTLLELRSTSSLTGKSIERFEHGCYKMLSSFASNVCSRMWKSLVDKGMSEDDIREVLKDIKDIKDPFEKLRTIDEQLQYFSENYGLVIPESKFLGTRLDQRLDSKTNTFVQSQVNDTFQFVSIIKTLKNILSNKKTRRNIFKDRISMDGVIRSYVDGAKFKDHPFLQRHGNVLHILLYYDELEIANSLGSKTIIHKLGAFFFQILNLPPEESSKLSSIFLIALVYADDMKKEGYLAKALEPFIQEMKKLASESGVQIELDGEPFTLRAILVAFTADNLAAHEVLGFLSTGARHFCRKCMVSRQEIRLCANALGEIRTKEMHANHLASIAVNPRFSSQCGVKRSCPLDKVPYFHCVENNVFDSFHELLEGVVPLVIKCVLGHYFRNKLFTSSSFNAKVASFSYGIPDAKNKPSPVFTDEMFTGGAKLHQSGSHIWCLIRTLPFLIYDFVKENDEYLELVFLLQDALQIIFAFEVRNEDLDRLDTLLCKHNELFQKLFIDSNRGENMVVVDDPPNEMPLEDQEENVDDPEVMVDHSEDAANISRKKKPWKVYVTNKLHQIKHLPEMMRDFGPAVRLWCAKFEGRLKIFRMHSHICCNFINPPKTMAAMFQLSTLKSIITEYDDFPVEYRQYGPPIKVSDSIHSQLLLQAGEVADEIVAYANGATLYGEDYRKGLFVSLPTSTILRPCFGMIKDVIVCKKTLYVLTQSWKNIGLNQRVNAFQVIPPEDFSSSELYNVKKLPNYRCIAPWTIGLSDVYLSVRTIMM
;
A
#
# COMPACT_ATOMS: atom_id res chain seq x y z
N MET A 1 7.78 -44.43 -39.46
CA MET A 1 7.91 -45.45 -40.53
C MET A 1 7.40 -44.86 -41.84
N ARG A 2 8.12 -45.04 -42.97
CA ARG A 2 7.78 -44.57 -44.35
C ARG A 2 7.63 -43.01 -44.47
N ARG A 3 8.42 -42.31 -45.30
CA ARG A 3 8.51 -42.29 -46.79
C ARG A 3 7.23 -41.76 -47.45
N PHE A 4 7.24 -40.91 -48.50
CA PHE A 4 8.28 -40.12 -49.22
C PHE A 4 7.52 -39.19 -50.23
N GLU A 5 8.07 -38.32 -51.11
CA GLU A 5 9.42 -37.83 -51.53
C GLU A 5 9.23 -36.29 -51.85
N LEU A 6 10.18 -35.33 -51.96
CA LEU A 6 11.57 -35.18 -52.49
C LEU A 6 11.66 -34.69 -53.97
N LEU A 7 12.85 -34.20 -54.39
CA LEU A 7 13.26 -33.49 -55.64
C LEU A 7 12.90 -31.98 -55.71
N GLY A 8 13.77 -31.05 -56.13
CA GLY A 8 15.21 -31.05 -56.51
C GLY A 8 15.67 -29.58 -56.78
N GLU A 9 16.93 -29.22 -57.07
CA GLU A 9 18.19 -29.97 -57.16
C GLU A 9 19.45 -29.05 -57.06
N THR A 10 20.55 -29.60 -56.54
CA THR A 10 22.01 -29.27 -56.65
C THR A 10 22.60 -27.89 -57.09
N ASN A 11 23.53 -27.42 -56.23
CA ASN A 11 24.94 -27.02 -56.49
C ASN A 11 25.40 -25.66 -57.07
N GLN A 12 26.23 -24.99 -56.23
CA GLN A 12 27.60 -24.45 -56.46
C GLN A 12 27.91 -23.44 -57.61
N VAL A 13 28.60 -22.35 -57.25
CA VAL A 13 30.05 -22.14 -57.51
C VAL A 13 30.55 -20.88 -56.74
N LEU A 14 31.81 -20.88 -56.26
CA LEU A 14 32.49 -19.69 -55.74
C LEU A 14 33.24 -18.97 -56.88
N ILE A 15 33.34 -17.64 -56.80
CA ILE A 15 34.51 -16.86 -57.25
C ILE A 15 34.66 -15.62 -56.35
N MET A 16 35.90 -15.34 -55.93
CA MET A 16 36.34 -14.05 -55.38
C MET A 16 37.20 -13.35 -56.44
N SER A 17 37.19 -12.01 -56.52
CA SER A 17 38.42 -11.19 -56.43
C SER A 17 38.27 -9.70 -56.79
N HIS A 18 39.03 -8.89 -56.03
CA HIS A 18 39.78 -7.68 -56.42
C HIS A 18 39.15 -6.46 -57.16
N SER A 19 38.99 -5.39 -56.35
CA SER A 19 39.55 -4.03 -56.54
C SER A 19 39.25 -3.18 -57.78
N SER A 20 38.83 -1.93 -57.54
CA SER A 20 39.75 -0.76 -57.63
C SER A 20 39.08 0.52 -57.10
N SER A 21 39.83 1.63 -57.10
CA SER A 21 39.51 2.91 -56.43
C SER A 21 38.83 3.94 -57.34
N GLY A 22 37.94 4.78 -56.79
CA GLY A 22 37.54 6.05 -57.42
C GLY A 22 36.64 6.91 -56.54
N THR A 23 37.06 8.14 -56.22
CA THR A 23 36.27 9.12 -55.45
C THR A 23 35.94 10.35 -56.30
N SER A 24 34.65 10.68 -56.43
CA SER A 24 34.17 12.04 -56.74
C SER A 24 32.69 12.18 -56.36
N HIS A 25 32.24 13.40 -56.09
CA HIS A 25 30.92 13.67 -55.49
C HIS A 25 29.78 13.76 -56.51
N SER A 26 28.60 13.26 -56.15
CA SER A 26 27.31 13.89 -56.52
C SER A 26 26.18 13.43 -55.58
N ALA A 27 25.05 14.16 -55.60
CA ALA A 27 23.98 14.15 -54.59
C ALA A 27 23.36 12.78 -54.24
N GLU A 28 23.14 12.54 -52.94
CA GLU A 28 22.31 11.44 -52.45
C GLU A 28 20.86 11.88 -52.21
N SER A 29 19.92 11.12 -52.76
CA SER A 29 18.49 11.20 -52.44
C SER A 29 18.15 10.39 -51.19
N MET A 30 17.34 10.93 -50.28
CA MET A 30 16.87 10.18 -49.12
C MET A 30 15.91 9.05 -49.52
N GLU A 31 16.39 7.82 -49.56
CA GLU A 31 15.53 6.64 -49.64
C GLU A 31 14.68 6.49 -48.37
N GLN A 32 13.39 6.15 -48.53
CA GLN A 32 12.52 5.82 -47.41
C GLN A 32 12.44 4.30 -47.23
N HIS A 33 13.02 3.78 -46.16
CA HIS A 33 12.94 2.37 -45.82
C HIS A 33 11.60 2.02 -45.15
N PHE A 34 11.10 0.81 -45.42
CA PHE A 34 9.86 0.29 -44.88
C PHE A 34 10.06 -1.12 -44.29
N PHE A 35 9.26 -1.49 -43.30
CA PHE A 35 9.33 -2.78 -42.62
C PHE A 35 7.97 -3.47 -42.62
N LYS A 36 7.95 -4.78 -42.92
CA LYS A 36 6.75 -5.61 -43.03
C LYS A 36 6.54 -6.48 -41.78
N CYS A 37 5.28 -6.59 -41.33
CA CYS A 37 4.85 -7.55 -40.31
C CYS A 37 4.69 -8.94 -40.94
N HIS A 38 5.26 -9.98 -40.31
CA HIS A 38 5.10 -11.35 -40.77
C HIS A 38 3.66 -11.86 -40.59
N THR A 39 3.03 -11.55 -39.44
CA THR A 39 1.73 -12.11 -39.04
C THR A 39 0.55 -11.62 -39.87
N CYS A 40 0.60 -10.39 -40.41
CA CYS A 40 -0.51 -9.83 -41.20
C CYS A 40 -0.09 -9.04 -42.47
N GLY A 41 1.20 -9.00 -42.81
CA GLY A 41 1.71 -8.30 -43.99
C GLY A 41 1.72 -6.76 -43.92
N ALA A 42 1.22 -6.14 -42.84
CA ALA A 42 1.20 -4.69 -42.68
C ALA A 42 2.59 -4.06 -42.78
N ILE A 43 2.70 -2.92 -43.48
CA ILE A 43 3.96 -2.22 -43.75
C ILE A 43 4.01 -0.90 -42.97
N VAL A 44 5.13 -0.62 -42.31
CA VAL A 44 5.38 0.54 -41.44
C VAL A 44 6.73 1.20 -41.73
N ARG A 45 6.94 2.45 -41.29
CA ARG A 45 8.11 3.28 -41.64
C ARG A 45 9.30 3.16 -40.69
N SER A 46 9.13 2.49 -39.55
CA SER A 46 10.22 2.28 -38.58
C SER A 46 10.10 0.97 -37.81
N THR A 47 11.22 0.47 -37.29
CA THR A 47 11.23 -0.69 -36.38
C THR A 47 10.55 -0.38 -35.04
N SER A 48 10.49 0.90 -34.65
CA SER A 48 9.67 1.40 -33.54
C SER A 48 8.17 1.22 -33.80
N GLU A 49 7.68 1.65 -34.97
CA GLU A 49 6.30 1.40 -35.40
C GLU A 49 6.02 -0.10 -35.49
N LEU A 50 6.96 -0.92 -35.99
CA LEU A 50 6.76 -2.38 -36.08
C LEU A 50 6.62 -3.00 -34.68
N SER A 51 7.47 -2.58 -33.74
CA SER A 51 7.42 -3.02 -32.33
C SER A 51 6.09 -2.63 -31.66
N ALA A 52 5.60 -1.42 -31.96
CA ALA A 52 4.30 -0.93 -31.51
C ALA A 52 3.13 -1.65 -32.20
N HIS A 53 3.19 -1.92 -33.50
CA HIS A 53 2.17 -2.66 -34.25
C HIS A 53 1.97 -4.06 -33.68
N TYR A 54 3.05 -4.83 -33.49
CA TYR A 54 2.95 -6.11 -32.80
C TYR A 54 2.37 -5.95 -31.38
N ARG A 55 2.72 -4.88 -30.62
CA ARG A 55 2.19 -4.66 -29.26
C ARG A 55 0.67 -4.51 -29.21
N HIS A 56 0.07 -3.85 -30.20
CA HIS A 56 -1.36 -3.53 -30.19
C HIS A 56 -2.22 -4.56 -30.94
N PHE A 57 -1.66 -5.31 -31.88
CA PHE A 57 -2.43 -6.19 -32.78
C PHE A 57 -2.09 -7.68 -32.71
N HIS A 58 -0.95 -8.09 -32.13
CA HIS A 58 -0.47 -9.48 -32.18
C HIS A 58 0.09 -10.03 -30.85
N ASP A 59 0.67 -9.18 -29.99
CA ASP A 59 1.17 -9.60 -28.67
C ASP A 59 0.01 -10.14 -27.80
N PRO A 60 0.19 -11.25 -27.05
CA PRO A 60 1.39 -12.07 -26.96
C PRO A 60 1.40 -13.25 -27.94
N LEU A 61 2.34 -13.25 -28.90
CA LEU A 61 2.65 -14.45 -29.70
C LEU A 61 3.58 -15.40 -28.93
N LYS A 62 3.42 -16.71 -29.18
CA LYS A 62 4.34 -17.76 -28.66
C LYS A 62 5.73 -17.71 -29.32
N VAL A 63 5.78 -17.30 -30.59
CA VAL A 63 7.00 -17.12 -31.41
C VAL A 63 6.77 -15.91 -32.31
N TYR A 64 7.80 -15.09 -32.49
CA TYR A 64 7.83 -13.95 -33.41
C TYR A 64 8.75 -14.30 -34.58
N VAL A 65 8.32 -14.04 -35.81
CA VAL A 65 9.08 -14.41 -37.03
C VAL A 65 9.48 -13.15 -37.78
N CYS A 66 10.69 -13.11 -38.33
CA CYS A 66 11.10 -12.03 -39.23
C CYS A 66 10.19 -11.97 -40.46
N GLY A 67 9.95 -10.77 -40.98
CA GLY A 67 9.08 -10.52 -42.14
C GLY A 67 9.73 -9.68 -43.23
N GLN A 68 11.05 -9.42 -43.14
CA GLN A 68 11.78 -8.58 -44.10
C GLN A 68 12.41 -9.45 -45.19
N GLY A 69 12.17 -9.08 -46.45
CA GLY A 69 12.59 -9.89 -47.60
C GLY A 69 12.18 -11.36 -47.46
N ASN A 70 13.15 -12.26 -47.69
CA ASN A 70 12.98 -13.71 -47.55
C ASN A 70 13.45 -14.25 -46.17
N CYS A 71 13.62 -13.39 -45.15
CA CYS A 71 14.07 -13.83 -43.84
C CYS A 71 12.95 -14.46 -43.01
N SER A 72 13.14 -15.69 -42.54
CA SER A 72 12.18 -16.46 -41.73
C SER A 72 12.70 -16.82 -40.33
N GLU A 73 13.72 -16.10 -39.84
CA GLU A 73 14.29 -16.26 -38.49
C GLU A 73 13.22 -16.16 -37.39
N GLN A 74 13.31 -17.05 -36.38
CA GLN A 74 12.32 -17.18 -35.31
C GLN A 74 12.86 -16.77 -33.94
N PHE A 75 12.05 -16.04 -33.17
CA PHE A 75 12.44 -15.44 -31.90
C PHE A 75 11.40 -15.69 -30.82
N ARG A 76 11.85 -16.12 -29.63
CA ARG A 76 11.00 -16.27 -28.43
C ARG A 76 10.47 -14.93 -27.89
N PHE A 77 11.12 -13.82 -28.22
CA PHE A 77 10.76 -12.49 -27.75
C PHE A 77 10.78 -11.48 -28.90
N LYS A 78 9.77 -10.61 -28.96
CA LYS A 78 9.69 -9.52 -29.95
C LYS A 78 10.92 -8.60 -29.93
N THR A 79 11.45 -8.29 -28.75
CA THR A 79 12.65 -7.45 -28.61
C THR A 79 13.86 -8.04 -29.33
N SER A 80 14.01 -9.37 -29.32
CA SER A 80 15.06 -10.06 -30.08
C SER A 80 14.82 -9.96 -31.59
N MET A 81 13.58 -10.16 -32.06
CA MET A 81 13.21 -10.00 -33.48
C MET A 81 13.43 -8.57 -33.97
N ILE A 82 12.98 -7.56 -33.22
CA ILE A 82 13.15 -6.14 -33.57
C ILE A 82 14.64 -5.77 -33.58
N ARG A 83 15.44 -6.29 -32.65
CA ARG A 83 16.91 -6.11 -32.67
C ARG A 83 17.56 -6.76 -33.89
N HIS A 84 17.16 -7.97 -34.27
CA HIS A 84 17.61 -8.64 -35.50
C HIS A 84 17.24 -7.82 -36.75
N ILE A 85 16.01 -7.30 -36.84
CA ILE A 85 15.57 -6.47 -37.96
C ILE A 85 16.43 -5.20 -38.06
N THR A 86 16.63 -4.49 -36.95
CA THR A 86 17.49 -3.29 -36.93
C THR A 86 18.96 -3.59 -37.25
N SER A 87 19.47 -4.79 -36.97
CA SER A 87 20.89 -5.14 -37.20
C SER A 87 21.19 -5.89 -38.50
N GLN A 88 20.20 -6.49 -39.16
CA GLN A 88 20.39 -7.33 -40.36
C GLN A 88 19.56 -6.86 -41.57
N HIS A 89 18.51 -6.04 -41.35
CA HIS A 89 17.55 -5.62 -42.38
C HIS A 89 17.36 -4.10 -42.42
N SER A 90 18.42 -3.35 -42.10
CA SER A 90 18.40 -1.88 -41.91
C SER A 90 18.00 -1.05 -43.14
N GLY A 91 17.86 -1.65 -44.32
CA GLY A 91 17.39 -0.98 -45.55
C GLY A 91 16.47 -1.82 -46.45
N SER A 92 15.77 -2.83 -45.92
CA SER A 92 15.12 -3.87 -46.74
C SER A 92 13.64 -3.64 -47.07
N LEU A 93 13.36 -2.67 -47.96
CA LEU A 93 12.33 -2.78 -49.02
C LEU A 93 12.47 -1.59 -50.00
N SER A 94 12.74 -1.85 -51.28
CA SER A 94 12.87 -0.81 -52.31
C SER A 94 12.09 -1.15 -53.60
N THR A 95 11.40 -0.15 -54.15
CA THR A 95 10.48 -0.19 -55.31
C THR A 95 9.22 -1.07 -55.14
N ALA A 96 8.16 -0.71 -55.86
CA ALA A 96 6.85 -1.39 -55.83
C ALA A 96 6.26 -1.44 -57.25
N THR A 97 5.63 -2.56 -57.60
CA THR A 97 4.95 -2.74 -58.89
C THR A 97 3.67 -3.57 -58.71
N GLU A 98 2.59 -3.10 -59.35
CA GLU A 98 1.33 -3.79 -59.68
C GLU A 98 0.60 -4.64 -58.62
N VAL A 99 -0.43 -4.04 -58.04
CA VAL A 99 -1.56 -4.75 -57.40
C VAL A 99 -2.56 -5.18 -58.47
N THR A 100 -2.98 -6.44 -58.46
CA THR A 100 -4.18 -6.90 -59.17
C THR A 100 -5.23 -7.51 -58.23
N LYS A 101 -6.48 -7.10 -58.49
CA LYS A 101 -7.82 -7.52 -58.01
C LYS A 101 -7.95 -9.05 -57.79
N THR A 102 -8.78 -9.61 -56.90
CA THR A 102 -9.89 -9.14 -56.00
C THR A 102 -10.26 -10.29 -55.02
N SER A 103 -11.15 -10.23 -54.01
CA SER A 103 -12.14 -9.23 -53.55
C SER A 103 -12.55 -9.47 -52.09
N GLN A 104 -12.98 -8.41 -51.37
CA GLN A 104 -13.93 -8.43 -50.22
C GLN A 104 -13.47 -9.20 -48.94
N VAL A 105 -13.94 -8.90 -47.72
CA VAL A 105 -15.15 -8.20 -47.25
C VAL A 105 -14.82 -6.92 -46.44
N GLN A 106 -15.77 -5.98 -46.36
CA GLN A 106 -15.65 -4.69 -45.68
C GLN A 106 -16.15 -4.75 -44.21
N VAL A 107 -15.49 -4.01 -43.33
CA VAL A 107 -16.17 -3.22 -42.27
C VAL A 107 -15.49 -1.85 -42.25
N ALA A 108 -16.25 -0.76 -42.38
CA ALA A 108 -15.70 0.59 -42.46
C ALA A 108 -15.76 1.30 -41.09
N ALA A 109 -14.68 2.00 -40.74
CA ALA A 109 -14.65 2.95 -39.63
C ALA A 109 -14.79 4.38 -40.17
N SER A 110 -15.59 5.21 -39.51
CA SER A 110 -15.76 6.63 -39.84
C SER A 110 -14.94 7.52 -38.92
N THR A 111 -13.72 7.88 -39.35
CA THR A 111 -12.89 8.88 -38.68
C THR A 111 -13.11 10.23 -39.35
N LEU A 112 -13.63 11.23 -38.63
CA LEU A 112 -13.75 12.60 -39.16
C LEU A 112 -12.44 13.37 -38.97
N SER A 113 -11.86 13.83 -40.08
CA SER A 113 -10.77 14.81 -40.09
C SER A 113 -11.29 16.19 -40.45
N PHE A 114 -10.96 17.19 -39.64
CA PHE A 114 -11.32 18.59 -39.84
C PHE A 114 -10.70 19.14 -41.14
N VAL A 115 -11.47 19.91 -41.91
CA VAL A 115 -10.97 20.75 -43.01
C VAL A 115 -11.50 22.18 -42.76
N PRO A 116 -10.65 23.21 -42.78
CA PRO A 116 -11.08 24.60 -42.55
C PRO A 116 -11.59 25.26 -43.84
N ASP A 117 -12.64 26.08 -43.72
CA ASP A 117 -13.14 26.97 -44.77
C ASP A 117 -13.33 28.40 -44.20
N PRO A 118 -13.40 29.45 -45.05
CA PRO A 118 -12.89 30.78 -44.70
C PRO A 118 -13.89 31.74 -44.05
N ILE A 119 -13.35 32.64 -43.22
CA ILE A 119 -14.04 33.83 -42.70
C ILE A 119 -13.98 34.96 -43.76
N SER A 120 -15.07 35.70 -43.96
CA SER A 120 -15.11 36.89 -44.83
C SER A 120 -16.09 37.96 -44.32
N SER A 121 -15.62 39.21 -44.27
CA SER A 121 -16.36 40.51 -44.28
C SER A 121 -17.73 40.61 -43.55
N VAL A 122 -17.86 41.15 -42.32
CA VAL A 122 -17.80 42.59 -41.92
C VAL A 122 -18.97 43.47 -42.40
N HIS A 123 -19.49 44.34 -41.49
CA HIS A 123 -20.53 45.40 -41.61
C HIS A 123 -22.01 44.98 -41.32
N GLN A 124 -22.89 45.78 -40.68
CA GLN A 124 -22.76 47.13 -40.05
C GLN A 124 -23.90 47.46 -39.03
N LEU A 125 -23.62 48.37 -38.06
CA LEU A 125 -24.50 49.34 -37.35
C LEU A 125 -25.61 48.96 -36.31
N ASN A 126 -25.37 49.43 -35.07
CA ASN A 126 -26.20 50.05 -33.99
C ASN A 126 -27.55 50.77 -34.34
N PRO A 127 -28.38 51.29 -33.37
CA PRO A 127 -28.30 51.36 -31.87
C PRO A 127 -29.65 51.04 -31.09
N GLU A 128 -29.84 51.62 -29.87
CA GLU A 128 -31.03 51.75 -28.95
C GLU A 128 -31.06 50.71 -27.78
N CYS A 129 -30.83 51.04 -26.49
CA CYS A 129 -31.53 51.89 -25.46
C CYS A 129 -32.88 51.29 -24.97
N ASN A 130 -33.28 51.23 -23.69
CA ASN A 130 -32.85 51.74 -22.36
C ASN A 130 -32.64 50.54 -21.37
N ALA A 131 -31.92 50.55 -20.24
CA ALA A 131 -31.93 51.38 -19.02
C ALA A 131 -33.23 51.31 -18.17
N ASP A 132 -33.14 50.68 -16.98
CA ASP A 132 -33.82 50.99 -15.70
C ASP A 132 -33.25 50.09 -14.57
N ASP A 133 -33.36 50.52 -13.30
CA ASP A 133 -32.56 50.05 -12.14
C ASP A 133 -33.07 48.81 -11.39
N VAL A 134 -32.17 48.13 -10.63
CA VAL A 134 -32.12 48.17 -9.14
C VAL A 134 -30.95 47.31 -8.59
N ASN A 135 -30.29 47.85 -7.55
CA ASN A 135 -29.14 47.34 -6.78
C ASN A 135 -29.32 45.89 -6.26
N ASP A 136 -28.31 45.02 -6.17
CA ASP A 136 -26.90 45.14 -5.69
C ASP A 136 -26.77 45.07 -4.15
N ASP A 137 -26.13 44.00 -3.65
CA ASP A 137 -25.67 43.74 -2.26
C ASP A 137 -25.07 42.31 -2.14
N ASP A 138 -23.99 42.03 -2.88
CA ASP A 138 -23.13 40.84 -2.64
C ASP A 138 -21.66 41.28 -2.88
N GLU A 139 -20.90 41.52 -1.79
CA GLU A 139 -19.51 42.00 -1.87
C GLU A 139 -18.56 40.90 -2.37
N ASP A 140 -18.55 40.68 -3.68
CA ASP A 140 -17.59 39.79 -4.33
C ASP A 140 -16.18 40.36 -4.19
N LEU A 141 -15.37 39.73 -3.32
CA LEU A 141 -14.03 40.18 -2.93
C LEU A 141 -13.06 40.09 -4.12
N ALA A 142 -13.06 41.15 -4.93
CA ALA A 142 -12.13 41.33 -6.04
C ALA A 142 -10.68 41.09 -5.55
N PRO A 143 -9.87 40.30 -6.28
CA PRO A 143 -8.52 39.97 -5.85
C PRO A 143 -7.62 41.21 -5.91
N THR A 144 -7.46 41.90 -4.78
CA THR A 144 -6.60 43.08 -4.63
C THR A 144 -5.12 42.70 -4.57
N GLY A 145 -4.61 42.15 -5.66
CA GLY A 145 -3.19 41.86 -5.87
C GLY A 145 -2.87 41.94 -7.36
N ASP A 146 -1.68 42.46 -7.70
CA ASP A 146 -1.23 42.51 -9.08
C ASP A 146 -1.24 41.12 -9.73
N PRO A 147 -1.54 41.01 -11.04
CA PRO A 147 -1.40 39.77 -11.77
C PRO A 147 0.01 39.20 -11.61
N LEU A 148 0.10 37.94 -11.20
CA LEU A 148 1.37 37.22 -11.07
C LEU A 148 2.14 37.29 -12.38
N SER A 149 3.46 37.46 -12.29
CA SER A 149 4.30 37.41 -13.49
C SER A 149 4.16 36.03 -14.15
N ILE A 150 4.17 35.98 -15.48
CA ILE A 150 4.14 34.74 -16.27
C ILE A 150 5.26 33.79 -15.82
N GLU A 151 6.41 34.33 -15.39
CA GLU A 151 7.51 33.54 -14.82
C GLU A 151 7.13 32.84 -13.51
N GLU A 152 6.37 33.49 -12.65
CA GLU A 152 5.94 32.94 -11.35
C GLU A 152 4.87 31.87 -11.53
N GLU A 153 3.94 32.05 -12.47
CA GLU A 153 2.97 31.01 -12.83
C GLU A 153 3.66 29.78 -13.42
N LEU A 154 4.56 29.97 -14.40
CA LEU A 154 5.36 28.89 -14.97
C LEU A 154 6.19 28.17 -13.92
N ARG A 155 6.79 28.90 -12.96
CA ARG A 155 7.54 28.31 -11.84
C ARG A 155 6.63 27.54 -10.88
N LYS A 156 5.45 28.05 -10.53
CA LYS A 156 4.44 27.34 -9.71
C LYS A 156 3.98 26.04 -10.37
N ILE A 157 3.71 26.07 -11.68
CA ILE A 157 3.33 24.89 -12.47
C ILE A 157 4.48 23.87 -12.51
N ALA A 158 5.72 24.32 -12.79
CA ALA A 158 6.89 23.45 -12.82
C ALA A 158 7.16 22.78 -11.46
N VAL A 159 7.01 23.51 -10.35
CA VAL A 159 7.13 23.00 -8.98
C VAL A 159 6.08 21.94 -8.67
N LYS A 160 4.79 22.20 -8.95
CA LYS A 160 3.68 21.24 -8.71
C LYS A 160 3.89 19.96 -9.53
N THR A 161 4.27 20.12 -10.81
CA THR A 161 4.59 19.02 -11.74
C THR A 161 5.80 18.21 -11.25
N LEU A 162 6.86 18.86 -10.80
CA LEU A 162 8.08 18.18 -10.36
C LEU A 162 7.87 17.37 -9.07
N LEU A 163 7.12 17.92 -8.12
CA LEU A 163 6.72 17.20 -6.90
C LEU A 163 5.87 15.97 -7.23
N GLU A 164 4.94 16.10 -8.19
CA GLU A 164 4.17 14.98 -8.72
C GLU A 164 5.07 13.90 -9.33
N LEU A 165 5.97 14.26 -10.26
CA LEU A 165 6.88 13.30 -10.90
C LEU A 165 7.82 12.61 -9.89
N ARG A 166 8.33 13.33 -8.88
CA ARG A 166 9.18 12.78 -7.81
C ARG A 166 8.42 11.88 -6.83
N SER A 167 7.16 12.20 -6.53
CA SER A 167 6.31 11.35 -5.68
C SER A 167 5.98 10.00 -6.32
N THR A 168 5.98 9.94 -7.65
CA THR A 168 5.54 8.79 -8.42
C THR A 168 6.67 7.76 -8.53
N SER A 169 6.54 6.67 -7.78
CA SER A 169 7.44 5.51 -7.81
C SER A 169 7.25 4.65 -9.08
N SER A 170 7.31 5.28 -10.25
CA SER A 170 7.40 4.66 -11.59
C SER A 170 8.48 5.31 -12.48
N LEU A 171 9.07 6.44 -12.07
CA LEU A 171 9.99 7.26 -12.88
C LEU A 171 11.41 7.26 -12.32
N THR A 172 12.41 7.05 -13.18
CA THR A 172 13.83 7.15 -12.79
C THR A 172 14.26 8.61 -12.71
N GLY A 173 15.27 8.93 -11.89
CA GLY A 173 15.79 10.30 -11.75
C GLY A 173 16.18 10.94 -13.09
N LYS A 174 16.82 10.15 -13.98
CA LYS A 174 17.19 10.55 -15.35
C LYS A 174 16.00 10.74 -16.30
N SER A 175 14.83 10.15 -15.99
CA SER A 175 13.61 10.38 -16.76
C SER A 175 13.01 11.75 -16.42
N ILE A 176 13.06 12.13 -15.15
CA ILE A 176 12.57 13.42 -14.65
C ILE A 176 13.49 14.55 -15.17
N GLU A 177 14.82 14.40 -15.03
CA GLU A 177 15.83 15.33 -15.58
C GLU A 177 15.61 15.61 -17.09
N ARG A 178 15.34 14.56 -17.88
CA ARG A 178 15.03 14.67 -19.32
C ARG A 178 13.69 15.36 -19.59
N PHE A 179 12.68 15.12 -18.74
CA PHE A 179 11.38 15.81 -18.84
C PHE A 179 11.55 17.30 -18.57
N GLU A 180 12.18 17.69 -17.47
CA GLU A 180 12.43 19.10 -17.12
C GLU A 180 13.20 19.84 -18.23
N HIS A 181 14.25 19.22 -18.79
CA HIS A 181 15.01 19.78 -19.92
C HIS A 181 14.18 19.88 -21.21
N GLY A 182 13.35 18.87 -21.49
CA GLY A 182 12.43 18.87 -22.63
C GLY A 182 11.38 19.99 -22.54
N CYS A 183 10.78 20.17 -21.36
CA CYS A 183 9.83 21.25 -21.09
C CYS A 183 10.47 22.64 -21.26
N TYR A 184 11.64 22.88 -20.67
CA TYR A 184 12.35 24.16 -20.85
C TYR A 184 12.68 24.44 -22.33
N LYS A 185 13.15 23.42 -23.07
CA LYS A 185 13.43 23.55 -24.51
C LYS A 185 12.17 23.82 -25.34
N MET A 186 11.03 23.25 -24.95
CA MET A 186 9.74 23.49 -25.61
C MET A 186 9.23 24.91 -25.35
N LEU A 187 9.29 25.39 -24.10
CA LEU A 187 8.89 26.74 -23.72
C LEU A 187 9.72 27.82 -24.43
N SER A 188 11.05 27.72 -24.33
CA SER A 188 11.98 28.67 -24.97
C SER A 188 11.86 28.67 -26.50
N SER A 189 11.63 27.50 -27.13
CA SER A 189 11.39 27.42 -28.57
C SER A 189 10.04 28.02 -28.98
N PHE A 190 8.97 27.80 -28.20
CA PHE A 190 7.66 28.42 -28.45
C PHE A 190 7.72 29.94 -28.33
N ALA A 191 8.29 30.44 -27.22
CA ALA A 191 8.48 31.85 -26.95
C ALA A 191 9.27 32.57 -28.05
N SER A 192 10.41 32.01 -28.48
CA SER A 192 11.22 32.54 -29.57
C SER A 192 10.46 32.61 -30.90
N ASN A 193 9.63 31.61 -31.22
CA ASN A 193 8.76 31.64 -32.40
C ASN A 193 7.65 32.70 -32.30
N VAL A 194 7.02 32.85 -31.14
CA VAL A 194 5.98 33.88 -30.90
C VAL A 194 6.60 35.27 -31.04
N CYS A 195 7.71 35.55 -30.35
CA CYS A 195 8.44 36.81 -30.46
C CYS A 195 8.87 37.11 -31.90
N SER A 196 9.35 36.12 -32.66
CA SER A 196 9.74 36.32 -34.06
C SER A 196 8.56 36.69 -34.97
N ARG A 197 7.37 36.10 -34.74
CA ARG A 197 6.14 36.43 -35.49
C ARG A 197 5.58 37.80 -35.09
N MET A 198 5.59 38.12 -33.79
CA MET A 198 5.18 39.44 -33.29
C MET A 198 6.12 40.53 -33.80
N TRP A 199 7.45 40.36 -33.66
CA TRP A 199 8.46 41.30 -34.15
C TRP A 199 8.19 41.69 -35.60
N LYS A 200 8.06 40.69 -36.49
CA LYS A 200 7.73 40.95 -37.89
C LYS A 200 6.41 41.71 -38.04
N SER A 201 5.33 41.28 -37.40
CA SER A 201 4.02 41.93 -37.52
C SER A 201 3.94 43.34 -36.93
N LEU A 202 4.87 43.74 -36.07
CA LEU A 202 4.95 45.08 -35.49
C LEU A 202 5.85 46.01 -36.32
N VAL A 203 6.96 45.50 -36.86
CA VAL A 203 7.78 46.18 -37.88
C VAL A 203 6.96 46.44 -39.15
N ASP A 204 6.22 45.44 -39.64
CA ASP A 204 5.32 45.56 -40.80
C ASP A 204 4.18 46.58 -40.58
N LYS A 205 3.97 47.04 -39.34
CA LYS A 205 3.01 48.10 -38.94
C LYS A 205 3.66 49.45 -38.60
N GLY A 206 4.98 49.58 -38.69
CA GLY A 206 5.69 50.84 -38.49
C GLY A 206 5.98 51.24 -37.05
N MET A 207 5.94 50.31 -36.08
CA MET A 207 6.53 50.55 -34.76
C MET A 207 8.06 50.57 -34.84
N SER A 208 8.74 51.30 -33.93
CA SER A 208 10.21 51.29 -33.90
C SER A 208 10.74 49.97 -33.33
N GLU A 209 11.98 49.60 -33.69
CA GLU A 209 12.59 48.39 -33.13
C GLU A 209 12.74 48.44 -31.61
N ASP A 210 12.84 49.63 -31.00
CA ASP A 210 13.03 49.79 -29.56
C ASP A 210 11.71 49.64 -28.80
N ASP A 211 10.59 50.17 -29.32
CA ASP A 211 9.25 49.87 -28.78
C ASP A 211 8.97 48.36 -28.83
N ILE A 212 9.38 47.70 -29.91
CA ILE A 212 9.19 46.25 -30.11
C ILE A 212 10.12 45.45 -29.18
N ARG A 213 11.35 45.92 -28.90
CA ARG A 213 12.23 45.35 -27.88
C ARG A 213 11.62 45.42 -26.49
N GLU A 214 11.01 46.56 -26.14
CA GLU A 214 10.36 46.76 -24.85
C GLU A 214 9.13 45.85 -24.70
N VAL A 215 8.22 45.84 -25.68
CA VAL A 215 7.00 45.01 -25.68
C VAL A 215 7.29 43.49 -25.66
N LEU A 216 8.39 43.03 -26.26
CA LEU A 216 8.72 41.60 -26.34
C LEU A 216 9.74 41.11 -25.30
N LYS A 217 10.28 42.01 -24.46
CA LYS A 217 11.34 41.73 -23.50
C LYS A 217 11.02 40.53 -22.61
N ASP A 218 9.88 40.58 -21.92
CA ASP A 218 9.50 39.59 -20.90
C ASP A 218 8.96 38.28 -21.51
N ILE A 219 8.67 38.28 -22.83
CA ILE A 219 8.26 37.08 -23.59
C ILE A 219 9.49 36.40 -24.21
N LYS A 220 10.54 37.15 -24.56
CA LYS A 220 11.71 36.61 -25.27
C LYS A 220 12.66 35.85 -24.34
N ASP A 221 12.87 36.37 -23.13
CA ASP A 221 13.91 35.90 -22.22
C ASP A 221 13.34 35.05 -21.05
N ILE A 222 12.37 34.16 -21.33
CA ILE A 222 11.74 33.28 -20.34
C ILE A 222 12.80 32.45 -19.60
N LYS A 223 12.93 32.70 -18.28
CA LYS A 223 13.82 31.96 -17.38
C LYS A 223 13.44 30.47 -17.30
N ASP A 224 14.42 29.61 -17.02
CA ASP A 224 14.18 28.19 -16.77
C ASP A 224 13.29 28.00 -15.52
N PRO A 225 12.05 27.49 -15.63
CA PRO A 225 11.19 27.33 -14.46
C PRO A 225 11.67 26.19 -13.54
N PHE A 226 12.67 25.41 -13.97
CA PHE A 226 13.38 24.41 -13.17
C PHE A 226 14.77 24.90 -12.69
N GLU A 227 15.08 26.20 -12.80
CA GLU A 227 16.32 26.77 -12.23
C GLU A 227 16.35 26.56 -10.71
N LYS A 228 17.46 26.03 -10.18
CA LYS A 228 17.61 25.61 -8.76
C LYS A 228 16.63 24.51 -8.33
N LEU A 229 16.19 23.68 -9.28
CA LEU A 229 15.34 22.51 -9.06
C LEU A 229 15.85 21.26 -9.78
N ARG A 230 17.12 21.21 -10.22
CA ARG A 230 17.63 20.14 -11.10
C ARG A 230 18.08 18.89 -10.33
N THR A 231 18.80 19.10 -9.24
CA THR A 231 19.29 18.01 -8.36
C THR A 231 18.30 17.71 -7.23
N ILE A 232 18.42 16.52 -6.63
CA ILE A 232 17.58 16.14 -5.48
C ILE A 232 17.86 17.05 -4.28
N ASP A 233 19.12 17.39 -4.01
CA ASP A 233 19.47 18.22 -2.86
C ASP A 233 18.97 19.68 -3.02
N GLU A 234 19.00 20.26 -4.24
CA GLU A 234 18.32 21.54 -4.53
C GLU A 234 16.80 21.47 -4.34
N GLN A 235 16.16 20.41 -4.85
CA GLN A 235 14.71 20.23 -4.70
C GLN A 235 14.31 20.11 -3.21
N LEU A 236 15.06 19.31 -2.42
CA LEU A 236 14.84 19.20 -0.98
C LEU A 236 14.97 20.56 -0.28
N GLN A 237 15.97 21.37 -0.65
CA GLN A 237 16.17 22.71 -0.09
C GLN A 237 15.01 23.64 -0.44
N TYR A 238 14.64 23.74 -1.72
CA TYR A 238 13.52 24.57 -2.17
C TYR A 238 12.19 24.18 -1.49
N PHE A 239 11.88 22.88 -1.40
CA PHE A 239 10.69 22.39 -0.72
C PHE A 239 10.75 22.58 0.81
N SER A 240 11.93 22.63 1.41
CA SER A 240 12.11 22.98 2.83
C SER A 240 11.81 24.46 3.08
N GLU A 241 12.32 25.34 2.23
CA GLU A 241 12.16 26.80 2.34
C GLU A 241 10.72 27.24 2.04
N ASN A 242 10.08 26.66 1.02
CA ASN A 242 8.79 27.14 0.51
C ASN A 242 7.58 26.37 1.07
N TYR A 243 7.77 25.13 1.56
CA TYR A 243 6.68 24.24 2.00
C TYR A 243 6.99 23.45 3.29
N GLY A 244 8.06 23.82 4.01
CA GLY A 244 8.39 23.23 5.31
C GLY A 244 8.79 21.74 5.28
N LEU A 245 9.26 21.23 4.14
CA LEU A 245 9.78 19.86 4.03
C LEU A 245 10.84 19.56 5.10
N VAL A 246 10.71 18.44 5.80
CA VAL A 246 11.71 18.02 6.78
C VAL A 246 12.83 17.24 6.07
N ILE A 247 13.88 17.95 5.67
CA ILE A 247 15.08 17.31 5.08
C ILE A 247 15.65 16.27 6.06
N PRO A 248 15.88 15.01 5.64
CA PRO A 248 16.51 14.00 6.49
C PRO A 248 17.94 14.39 6.87
N GLU A 249 18.24 14.34 8.17
CA GLU A 249 19.55 14.67 8.72
C GLU A 249 20.38 13.38 8.92
N SER A 250 21.57 13.33 8.32
CA SER A 250 22.48 12.20 8.53
C SER A 250 23.09 12.25 9.94
N LYS A 251 22.98 11.16 10.70
CA LYS A 251 23.43 11.02 12.10
C LYS A 251 24.42 9.87 12.25
N PHE A 252 25.37 10.01 13.17
CA PHE A 252 26.45 9.04 13.42
C PHE A 252 26.03 7.92 14.38
N LEU A 253 26.40 6.68 14.05
CA LEU A 253 26.26 5.50 14.92
C LEU A 253 27.62 5.02 15.44
N GLY A 254 28.63 4.97 14.57
CA GLY A 254 29.95 4.43 14.86
C GLY A 254 30.84 4.44 13.63
N THR A 255 31.84 3.57 13.60
CA THR A 255 32.75 3.44 12.45
C THR A 255 33.11 1.99 12.18
N ARG A 256 33.19 1.64 10.89
CA ARG A 256 33.77 0.39 10.39
C ARG A 256 35.05 0.67 9.60
N LEU A 257 35.79 -0.39 9.28
CA LEU A 257 36.82 -0.35 8.25
C LEU A 257 36.22 -0.83 6.93
N ASP A 258 36.51 -0.12 5.84
CA ASP A 258 35.92 -0.33 4.52
C ASP A 258 37.00 -0.13 3.43
N GLN A 259 36.94 -0.91 2.35
CA GLN A 259 37.89 -0.77 1.24
C GLN A 259 37.46 0.33 0.28
N ARG A 260 38.34 1.30 0.03
CA ARG A 260 38.08 2.39 -0.91
C ARG A 260 39.20 2.50 -1.93
N LEU A 261 38.82 2.75 -3.19
CA LEU A 261 39.77 3.12 -4.22
C LEU A 261 40.31 4.52 -3.91
N ASP A 262 41.61 4.62 -3.64
CA ASP A 262 42.31 5.91 -3.65
C ASP A 262 42.47 6.35 -5.11
N SER A 263 41.77 7.42 -5.50
CA SER A 263 41.80 7.96 -6.86
C SER A 263 43.14 8.57 -7.28
N LYS A 264 44.12 8.69 -6.37
CA LYS A 264 45.48 9.15 -6.68
C LYS A 264 46.42 8.01 -7.05
N THR A 265 46.33 6.87 -6.37
CA THR A 265 47.16 5.67 -6.63
C THR A 265 46.46 4.60 -7.46
N ASN A 266 45.13 4.69 -7.62
CA ASN A 266 44.26 3.63 -8.15
C ASN A 266 44.39 2.28 -7.42
N THR A 267 44.75 2.31 -6.13
CA THR A 267 44.79 1.13 -5.26
C THR A 267 43.62 1.12 -4.27
N PHE A 268 43.20 -0.07 -3.84
CA PHE A 268 42.23 -0.20 -2.76
C PHE A 268 42.94 -0.10 -1.41
N VAL A 269 42.67 0.98 -0.67
CA VAL A 269 43.16 1.20 0.68
C VAL A 269 42.07 0.89 1.69
N GLN A 270 42.45 0.31 2.83
CA GLN A 270 41.54 0.16 3.96
C GLN A 270 41.38 1.52 4.64
N SER A 271 40.12 1.94 4.83
CA SER A 271 39.77 3.28 5.31
C SER A 271 38.71 3.20 6.40
N GLN A 272 38.78 4.07 7.41
CA GLN A 272 37.73 4.18 8.42
C GLN A 272 36.55 4.96 7.85
N VAL A 273 35.35 4.37 7.94
CA VAL A 273 34.10 4.92 7.41
C VAL A 273 33.07 5.01 8.52
N ASN A 274 32.36 6.14 8.58
CA ASN A 274 31.29 6.35 9.54
C ASN A 274 30.05 5.52 9.18
N ASP A 275 29.61 4.68 10.11
CA ASP A 275 28.28 4.08 10.10
C ASP A 275 27.27 5.18 10.46
N THR A 276 26.29 5.40 9.60
CA THR A 276 25.36 6.54 9.68
C THR A 276 23.95 6.15 9.29
N PHE A 277 22.97 6.81 9.90
CA PHE A 277 21.54 6.66 9.61
C PHE A 277 20.91 8.00 9.26
N GLN A 278 19.71 7.99 8.67
CA GLN A 278 18.96 9.22 8.43
C GLN A 278 17.91 9.41 9.52
N PHE A 279 17.87 10.59 10.11
CA PHE A 279 16.89 11.01 11.10
C PHE A 279 15.97 12.11 10.54
N VAL A 280 14.70 12.07 10.90
CA VAL A 280 13.68 13.08 10.58
C VAL A 280 13.11 13.57 11.90
N SER A 281 13.21 14.88 12.14
CA SER A 281 12.71 15.51 13.36
C SER A 281 11.19 15.39 13.45
N ILE A 282 10.69 14.80 14.54
CA ILE A 282 9.26 14.76 14.83
C ILE A 282 8.76 16.17 15.17
N ILE A 283 9.56 17.02 15.84
CA ILE A 283 9.18 18.41 16.12
C ILE A 283 8.94 19.19 14.82
N LYS A 284 9.88 19.12 13.84
CA LYS A 284 9.70 19.78 12.54
C LYS A 284 8.49 19.22 11.77
N THR A 285 8.31 17.90 11.80
CA THR A 285 7.20 17.23 11.10
C THR A 285 5.85 17.62 11.68
N LEU A 286 5.72 17.64 13.01
CA LEU A 286 4.50 18.07 13.70
C LEU A 286 4.19 19.55 13.47
N LYS A 287 5.20 20.44 13.41
CA LYS A 287 4.98 21.85 13.01
C LYS A 287 4.31 21.94 11.63
N ASN A 288 4.82 21.21 10.63
CA ASN A 288 4.25 21.23 9.28
C ASN A 288 2.80 20.71 9.27
N ILE A 289 2.53 19.56 9.91
CA ILE A 289 1.18 18.98 10.02
C ILE A 289 0.19 19.97 10.68
N LEU A 290 0.59 20.66 11.76
CA LEU A 290 -0.26 21.63 12.45
C LEU A 290 -0.36 23.01 11.76
N SER A 291 0.45 23.26 10.73
CA SER A 291 0.28 24.44 9.86
C SER A 291 -1.01 24.33 9.04
N ASN A 292 -1.49 23.11 8.75
CA ASN A 292 -2.81 22.92 8.17
C ASN A 292 -3.90 23.20 9.21
N LYS A 293 -4.59 24.35 9.11
CA LYS A 293 -5.69 24.76 10.00
C LYS A 293 -6.83 23.74 10.11
N LYS A 294 -7.12 22.97 9.04
CA LYS A 294 -8.16 21.93 8.99
C LYS A 294 -7.72 20.71 9.81
N THR A 295 -6.53 20.18 9.53
CA THR A 295 -5.94 19.04 10.26
C THR A 295 -5.69 19.37 11.74
N ARG A 296 -5.12 20.55 12.05
CA ARG A 296 -4.94 21.03 13.44
C ARG A 296 -6.25 21.06 14.22
N ARG A 297 -7.32 21.59 13.60
CA ARG A 297 -8.66 21.65 14.20
C ARG A 297 -9.26 20.26 14.39
N ASN A 298 -9.01 19.32 13.48
CA ASN A 298 -9.52 17.95 13.57
C ASN A 298 -8.78 17.14 14.66
N ILE A 299 -7.45 17.21 14.71
CA ILE A 299 -6.62 16.61 15.77
C ILE A 299 -7.08 17.05 17.17
N PHE A 300 -7.22 18.36 17.40
CA PHE A 300 -7.57 18.89 18.73
C PHE A 300 -9.08 18.90 19.03
N LYS A 301 -9.90 18.31 18.17
CA LYS A 301 -11.32 18.00 18.41
C LYS A 301 -11.56 16.65 19.10
N ASP A 302 -10.57 15.76 19.18
CA ASP A 302 -10.73 14.45 19.83
C ASP A 302 -11.11 14.60 21.32
N ARG A 303 -12.14 13.89 21.77
CA ARG A 303 -12.76 14.05 23.10
C ARG A 303 -13.32 12.72 23.59
N ILE A 304 -13.34 12.54 24.91
CA ILE A 304 -13.92 11.35 25.56
C ILE A 304 -15.41 11.22 25.17
N SER A 305 -15.77 10.04 24.69
CA SER A 305 -17.12 9.64 24.33
C SER A 305 -18.02 9.56 25.56
N MET A 306 -19.20 10.19 25.49
CA MET A 306 -20.16 10.26 26.61
C MET A 306 -21.27 9.18 26.55
N ASP A 307 -21.28 8.35 25.51
CA ASP A 307 -22.27 7.29 25.24
C ASP A 307 -21.81 5.89 25.68
N GLY A 308 -20.66 5.79 26.35
CA GLY A 308 -20.07 4.52 26.82
C GLY A 308 -19.32 3.72 25.75
N VAL A 309 -19.22 4.24 24.52
CA VAL A 309 -18.51 3.58 23.41
C VAL A 309 -17.04 4.03 23.38
N ILE A 310 -16.14 3.07 23.21
CA ILE A 310 -14.69 3.26 23.10
C ILE A 310 -14.33 3.36 21.61
N ARG A 311 -13.91 4.55 21.17
CA ARG A 311 -13.62 4.89 19.76
C ARG A 311 -12.14 5.20 19.52
N SER A 312 -11.49 5.85 20.48
CA SER A 312 -10.14 6.42 20.37
C SER A 312 -9.34 6.13 21.66
N TYR A 313 -8.05 6.47 21.65
CA TYR A 313 -7.21 6.41 22.86
C TYR A 313 -7.78 7.27 24.00
N VAL A 314 -8.48 8.37 23.70
CA VAL A 314 -9.13 9.24 24.71
C VAL A 314 -10.20 8.52 25.54
N ASP A 315 -10.79 7.46 25.01
CA ASP A 315 -11.79 6.65 25.70
C ASP A 315 -11.16 5.56 26.58
N GLY A 316 -9.88 5.24 26.35
CA GLY A 316 -9.14 4.21 27.09
C GLY A 316 -8.78 4.60 28.52
N ALA A 317 -8.63 3.61 29.39
CA ALA A 317 -8.24 3.81 30.79
C ALA A 317 -6.91 4.59 30.91
N LYS A 318 -5.91 4.25 30.09
CA LYS A 318 -4.59 4.90 30.15
C LYS A 318 -4.59 6.37 29.75
N PHE A 319 -5.61 6.89 29.06
CA PHE A 319 -5.74 8.33 28.83
C PHE A 319 -6.33 9.04 30.05
N LYS A 320 -7.39 8.44 30.63
CA LYS A 320 -8.11 8.95 31.81
C LYS A 320 -7.17 9.08 33.01
N ASP A 321 -6.29 8.11 33.21
CA ASP A 321 -5.33 8.10 34.32
C ASP A 321 -4.02 8.85 34.01
N HIS A 322 -3.83 9.42 32.81
CA HIS A 322 -2.54 9.98 32.40
C HIS A 322 -2.25 11.37 33.02
N PRO A 323 -1.29 11.51 33.96
CA PRO A 323 -1.13 12.74 34.74
C PRO A 323 -0.74 13.97 33.90
N PHE A 324 -0.09 13.78 32.74
CA PHE A 324 0.21 14.86 31.80
C PHE A 324 -1.01 15.33 31.01
N LEU A 325 -1.91 14.43 30.60
CA LEU A 325 -3.07 14.75 29.76
C LEU A 325 -4.19 15.40 30.59
N GLN A 326 -4.31 15.00 31.86
CA GLN A 326 -5.17 15.67 32.83
C GLN A 326 -4.67 17.09 33.21
N ARG A 327 -3.41 17.44 32.94
CA ARG A 327 -2.86 18.81 33.09
C ARG A 327 -2.88 19.63 31.80
N HIS A 328 -2.72 19.00 30.63
CA HIS A 328 -2.49 19.71 29.36
C HIS A 328 -3.49 19.28 28.28
N GLY A 329 -4.31 20.23 27.84
CA GLY A 329 -5.06 20.10 26.59
C GLY A 329 -4.15 20.22 25.34
N ASN A 330 -4.70 19.85 24.18
CA ASN A 330 -4.02 19.93 22.87
C ASN A 330 -2.67 19.18 22.80
N VAL A 331 -2.57 18.03 23.47
CA VAL A 331 -1.42 17.13 23.40
C VAL A 331 -1.61 16.12 22.26
N LEU A 332 -0.54 15.87 21.50
CA LEU A 332 -0.50 14.86 20.45
C LEU A 332 -0.17 13.46 21.01
N HIS A 333 -0.94 12.47 20.57
CA HIS A 333 -0.81 11.06 20.92
C HIS A 333 -0.01 10.33 19.84
N ILE A 334 1.24 9.97 20.14
CA ILE A 334 2.15 9.35 19.16
C ILE A 334 2.16 7.83 19.34
N LEU A 335 1.89 7.11 18.25
CA LEU A 335 2.21 5.69 18.10
C LEU A 335 3.55 5.57 17.36
N LEU A 336 4.52 4.86 17.95
CA LEU A 336 5.80 4.54 17.30
C LEU A 336 5.75 3.10 16.74
N TYR A 337 6.29 2.92 15.55
CA TYR A 337 6.42 1.62 14.87
C TYR A 337 7.84 1.39 14.37
N TYR A 338 8.24 0.11 14.30
CA TYR A 338 9.46 -0.34 13.63
C TYR A 338 9.25 -1.69 12.91
N ASP A 339 9.89 -1.83 11.75
CA ASP A 339 10.02 -3.08 10.99
C ASP A 339 11.24 -2.99 10.04
N GLU A 340 11.66 -4.12 9.48
CA GLU A 340 12.84 -4.28 8.64
C GLU A 340 12.52 -4.82 7.25
N LEU A 341 12.65 -3.98 6.22
CA LEU A 341 12.43 -4.38 4.84
C LEU A 341 13.72 -4.73 4.10
N GLU A 342 13.70 -5.78 3.28
CA GLU A 342 14.64 -5.91 2.17
C GLU A 342 14.18 -5.03 0.98
N ILE A 343 15.15 -4.42 0.27
CA ILE A 343 14.94 -3.51 -0.88
C ILE A 343 15.64 -3.96 -2.17
N ALA A 344 16.50 -4.97 -2.11
CA ALA A 344 17.05 -5.65 -3.28
C ALA A 344 16.09 -6.72 -3.83
N ASN A 345 16.29 -7.13 -5.09
CA ASN A 345 15.62 -8.32 -5.63
C ASN A 345 16.14 -9.58 -4.94
N SER A 346 15.23 -10.48 -4.54
CA SER A 346 15.49 -11.74 -3.81
C SER A 346 16.22 -12.84 -4.60
N LEU A 347 17.07 -12.47 -5.57
CA LEU A 347 17.80 -13.38 -6.46
C LEU A 347 19.28 -12.98 -6.59
N GLY A 348 20.13 -13.61 -5.77
CA GLY A 348 21.59 -13.52 -5.83
C GLY A 348 22.26 -13.36 -4.47
N SER A 349 23.59 -13.50 -4.39
CA SER A 349 24.38 -13.44 -3.14
C SER A 349 24.50 -12.04 -2.50
N LYS A 350 23.58 -11.12 -2.81
CA LYS A 350 23.53 -9.75 -2.28
C LYS A 350 22.21 -9.39 -1.58
N THR A 351 21.33 -10.37 -1.41
CA THR A 351 19.96 -10.23 -0.87
C THR A 351 19.83 -9.89 0.61
N ILE A 352 20.96 -9.72 1.31
CA ILE A 352 21.02 -9.39 2.75
C ILE A 352 21.66 -8.00 2.96
N ILE A 353 22.51 -7.55 2.03
CA ILE A 353 23.42 -6.40 2.17
C ILE A 353 22.66 -5.05 2.27
N HIS A 354 21.37 -5.02 1.95
CA HIS A 354 20.60 -3.79 1.82
C HIS A 354 19.35 -3.72 2.70
N LYS A 355 19.13 -4.68 3.61
CA LYS A 355 18.00 -4.66 4.55
C LYS A 355 18.00 -3.37 5.38
N LEU A 356 16.87 -2.66 5.40
CA LEU A 356 16.69 -1.39 6.10
C LEU A 356 15.71 -1.54 7.27
N GLY A 357 16.10 -1.08 8.46
CA GLY A 357 15.21 -0.87 9.60
C GLY A 357 14.59 0.53 9.53
N ALA A 358 13.25 0.61 9.58
CA ALA A 358 12.51 1.86 9.43
C ALA A 358 11.65 2.15 10.66
N PHE A 359 11.92 3.27 11.34
CA PHE A 359 11.07 3.78 12.41
C PHE A 359 10.04 4.77 11.83
N PHE A 360 8.76 4.51 12.06
CA PHE A 360 7.65 5.37 11.68
C PHE A 360 6.88 5.86 12.90
N PHE A 361 6.15 6.98 12.75
CA PHE A 361 5.13 7.40 13.71
C PHE A 361 3.79 7.70 13.03
N GLN A 362 2.72 7.57 13.81
CA GLN A 362 1.36 8.01 13.46
C GLN A 362 0.76 8.81 14.63
N ILE A 363 -0.10 9.78 14.31
CA ILE A 363 -0.84 10.60 15.29
C ILE A 363 -2.20 9.93 15.54
N LEU A 364 -2.46 9.46 16.76
CA LEU A 364 -3.69 8.73 17.11
C LEU A 364 -4.92 9.64 17.24
N ASN A 365 -4.74 10.94 17.45
CA ASN A 365 -5.83 11.95 17.45
C ASN A 365 -6.43 12.22 16.06
N LEU A 366 -5.83 11.71 14.98
CA LEU A 366 -6.37 11.92 13.64
C LEU A 366 -7.74 11.22 13.51
N PRO A 367 -8.71 11.85 12.81
CA PRO A 367 -9.98 11.20 12.49
C PRO A 367 -9.79 9.82 11.82
N PRO A 368 -10.75 8.89 11.94
CA PRO A 368 -10.67 7.57 11.29
C PRO A 368 -10.37 7.65 9.79
N GLU A 369 -10.91 8.66 9.11
CA GLU A 369 -10.77 8.89 7.67
C GLU A 369 -9.36 9.38 7.30
N GLU A 370 -8.78 10.30 8.08
CA GLU A 370 -7.42 10.81 7.86
C GLU A 370 -6.38 9.76 8.25
N SER A 371 -6.55 9.10 9.41
CA SER A 371 -5.69 8.01 9.89
C SER A 371 -5.83 6.70 9.09
N SER A 372 -6.84 6.56 8.22
CA SER A 372 -6.95 5.43 7.28
C SER A 372 -5.86 5.47 6.19
N LYS A 373 -5.43 6.69 5.81
CA LYS A 373 -4.54 6.92 4.66
C LYS A 373 -3.10 6.55 4.98
N LEU A 374 -2.39 5.98 4.02
CA LEU A 374 -0.94 5.76 4.10
C LEU A 374 -0.15 7.08 4.22
N SER A 375 -0.71 8.22 3.78
CA SER A 375 -0.12 9.56 3.96
C SER A 375 0.02 9.98 5.43
N SER A 376 -0.79 9.42 6.34
CA SER A 376 -0.77 9.73 7.77
C SER A 376 0.34 9.03 8.57
N ILE A 377 1.24 8.31 7.89
CA ILE A 377 2.39 7.62 8.49
C ILE A 377 3.68 8.34 8.07
N PHE A 378 4.44 8.77 9.06
CA PHE A 378 5.58 9.69 8.93
C PHE A 378 6.88 9.04 9.41
N LEU A 379 8.00 9.28 8.71
CA LEU A 379 9.31 8.70 9.02
C LEU A 379 9.94 9.39 10.25
N ILE A 380 10.55 8.61 11.14
CA ILE A 380 11.45 9.07 12.22
C ILE A 380 12.90 8.78 11.87
N ALA A 381 13.21 7.54 11.48
CA ALA A 381 14.56 7.13 11.18
C ALA A 381 14.62 6.00 10.15
N LEU A 382 15.67 5.99 9.33
CA LEU A 382 15.96 4.92 8.38
C LEU A 382 17.44 4.51 8.51
N VAL A 383 17.66 3.23 8.84
CA VAL A 383 18.94 2.63 9.24
C VAL A 383 19.17 1.35 8.44
N TYR A 384 20.40 0.85 8.31
CA TYR A 384 20.62 -0.54 7.92
C TYR A 384 20.23 -1.48 9.06
N ALA A 385 19.57 -2.60 8.76
CA ALA A 385 19.15 -3.57 9.78
C ALA A 385 20.34 -4.19 10.51
N ASP A 386 21.43 -4.52 9.80
CA ASP A 386 22.65 -5.06 10.42
C ASP A 386 23.40 -4.03 11.28
N ASP A 387 23.23 -2.72 11.04
CA ASP A 387 23.71 -1.69 11.97
C ASP A 387 22.92 -1.73 13.28
N MET A 388 21.63 -2.07 13.26
CA MET A 388 20.78 -2.14 14.46
C MET A 388 21.13 -3.32 15.37
N LYS A 389 21.69 -4.41 14.81
CA LYS A 389 22.21 -5.57 15.54
C LYS A 389 23.45 -5.25 16.39
N LYS A 390 24.22 -4.21 16.04
CA LYS A 390 25.47 -3.83 16.74
C LYS A 390 25.19 -3.28 18.14
N GLU A 391 26.05 -3.59 19.11
CA GLU A 391 25.83 -3.24 20.52
C GLU A 391 25.65 -1.72 20.72
N GLY A 392 24.52 -1.33 21.31
CA GLY A 392 24.16 0.06 21.57
C GLY A 392 23.74 0.89 20.35
N TYR A 393 23.78 0.36 19.12
CA TYR A 393 23.44 1.14 17.92
C TYR A 393 21.95 1.46 17.85
N LEU A 394 21.05 0.52 18.21
CA LEU A 394 19.62 0.80 18.42
C LEU A 394 19.39 1.99 19.37
N ALA A 395 20.12 2.04 20.49
CA ALA A 395 19.98 3.11 21.47
C ALA A 395 20.45 4.46 20.91
N LYS A 396 21.54 4.48 20.13
CA LYS A 396 22.02 5.68 19.41
C LYS A 396 21.05 6.13 18.31
N ALA A 397 20.43 5.20 17.59
CA ALA A 397 19.45 5.49 16.54
C ALA A 397 18.17 6.14 17.11
N LEU A 398 17.74 5.67 18.29
CA LEU A 398 16.57 6.22 19.00
C LEU A 398 16.85 7.49 19.81
N GLU A 399 18.10 7.76 20.23
CA GLU A 399 18.42 8.88 21.13
C GLU A 399 17.95 10.26 20.59
N PRO A 400 18.08 10.62 19.29
CA PRO A 400 17.54 11.88 18.78
C PRO A 400 16.01 11.99 18.93
N PHE A 401 15.26 10.92 18.66
CA PHE A 401 13.81 10.86 18.86
C PHE A 401 13.45 10.98 20.35
N ILE A 402 14.16 10.26 21.23
CA ILE A 402 13.98 10.32 22.69
C ILE A 402 14.20 11.76 23.21
N GLN A 403 15.21 12.46 22.70
CA GLN A 403 15.52 13.84 23.10
C GLN A 403 14.53 14.88 22.53
N GLU A 404 13.86 14.60 21.42
CA GLU A 404 12.71 15.41 20.97
C GLU A 404 11.45 15.12 21.80
N MET A 405 11.14 13.84 22.07
CA MET A 405 9.99 13.45 22.89
C MET A 405 10.10 13.97 24.34
N LYS A 406 11.30 14.03 24.92
CA LYS A 406 11.55 14.68 26.23
C LYS A 406 11.14 16.15 26.26
N LYS A 407 11.29 16.88 25.16
CA LYS A 407 10.88 18.29 25.06
C LYS A 407 9.36 18.39 24.87
N LEU A 408 8.81 17.55 23.99
CA LEU A 408 7.37 17.49 23.69
C LEU A 408 6.52 17.06 24.90
N ALA A 409 7.04 16.17 25.76
CA ALA A 409 6.38 15.71 26.99
C ALA A 409 6.81 16.51 28.25
N SER A 410 7.36 17.71 28.07
CA SER A 410 7.69 18.63 29.17
C SER A 410 6.52 19.57 29.49
N GLU A 411 6.43 20.05 30.73
CA GLU A 411 5.39 21.02 31.14
C GLU A 411 5.46 22.32 30.28
N SER A 412 6.65 22.74 29.85
CA SER A 412 6.87 23.89 28.96
C SER A 412 6.55 23.62 27.48
N GLY A 413 6.47 22.34 27.07
CA GLY A 413 6.38 21.93 25.68
C GLY A 413 7.55 22.43 24.80
N VAL A 414 7.30 22.53 23.50
CA VAL A 414 8.17 23.19 22.52
C VAL A 414 7.42 24.38 21.95
N GLN A 415 7.98 25.58 22.06
CA GLN A 415 7.39 26.75 21.41
C GLN A 415 7.66 26.70 19.90
N ILE A 416 6.60 26.78 19.12
CA ILE A 416 6.61 26.92 17.66
C ILE A 416 5.73 28.11 17.27
N GLU A 417 5.78 28.50 16.01
CA GLU A 417 4.95 29.53 15.43
C GLU A 417 3.99 28.87 14.42
N LEU A 418 2.70 29.17 14.49
CA LEU A 418 1.67 28.70 13.56
C LEU A 418 0.78 29.89 13.18
N ASP A 419 0.61 30.14 11.89
CA ASP A 419 -0.21 31.26 11.37
C ASP A 419 0.26 32.67 11.83
N GLY A 420 1.55 32.82 12.19
CA GLY A 420 2.13 34.02 12.80
C GLY A 420 2.04 34.08 14.33
N GLU A 421 1.28 33.17 14.95
CA GLU A 421 1.02 33.16 16.39
C GLU A 421 1.88 32.12 17.14
N PRO A 422 2.29 32.40 18.40
CA PRO A 422 3.03 31.45 19.22
C PRO A 422 2.15 30.30 19.69
N PHE A 423 2.61 29.06 19.49
CA PHE A 423 1.91 27.84 19.88
C PHE A 423 2.83 26.88 20.65
N THR A 424 2.38 26.43 21.83
CA THR A 424 3.11 25.43 22.63
C THR A 424 2.78 24.01 22.17
N LEU A 425 3.67 23.43 21.36
CA LEU A 425 3.57 22.05 20.90
C LEU A 425 3.88 21.07 22.04
N ARG A 426 2.96 20.13 22.31
CA ARG A 426 3.13 19.01 23.25
C ARG A 426 2.76 17.68 22.62
N ALA A 427 3.47 16.61 22.99
CA ALA A 427 3.19 15.26 22.54
C ALA A 427 3.67 14.20 23.55
N ILE A 428 3.01 13.04 23.60
CA ILE A 428 3.43 11.86 24.37
C ILE A 428 3.58 10.63 23.47
N LEU A 429 4.45 9.70 23.87
CA LEU A 429 4.55 8.39 23.24
C LEU A 429 3.57 7.43 23.92
N VAL A 430 2.44 7.17 23.28
CA VAL A 430 1.35 6.35 23.84
C VAL A 430 1.74 4.87 23.86
N ALA A 431 2.21 4.35 22.73
CA ALA A 431 2.54 2.94 22.57
C ALA A 431 3.66 2.72 21.54
N PHE A 432 4.29 1.56 21.63
CA PHE A 432 5.17 1.03 20.61
C PHE A 432 4.60 -0.29 20.06
N THR A 433 4.44 -0.36 18.74
CA THR A 433 3.88 -1.50 17.99
C THR A 433 4.86 -1.97 16.92
N ALA A 434 4.92 -3.26 16.64
CA ALA A 434 5.80 -3.86 15.64
C ALA A 434 5.31 -5.29 15.35
N ASP A 435 6.00 -5.98 14.44
CA ASP A 435 5.96 -7.45 14.41
C ASP A 435 6.44 -8.04 15.77
N ASN A 436 6.28 -9.35 15.96
CA ASN A 436 6.68 -9.95 17.24
C ASN A 436 8.20 -9.94 17.47
N LEU A 437 9.03 -10.22 16.46
CA LEU A 437 10.47 -10.33 16.62
C LEU A 437 11.11 -8.99 16.95
N ALA A 438 10.76 -7.92 16.22
CA ALA A 438 11.29 -6.59 16.49
C ALA A 438 10.61 -5.91 17.69
N ALA A 439 9.36 -6.26 18.03
CA ALA A 439 8.78 -5.88 19.33
C ALA A 439 9.62 -6.40 20.49
N HIS A 440 10.04 -7.67 20.44
CA HIS A 440 10.94 -8.24 21.43
C HIS A 440 12.29 -7.51 21.51
N GLU A 441 12.95 -7.30 20.37
CA GLU A 441 14.28 -6.66 20.37
C GLU A 441 14.22 -5.20 20.83
N VAL A 442 13.35 -4.36 20.25
CA VAL A 442 13.33 -2.92 20.60
C VAL A 442 12.96 -2.71 22.08
N LEU A 443 12.00 -3.48 22.59
CA LEU A 443 11.57 -3.41 24.00
C LEU A 443 12.51 -4.12 24.99
N GLY A 444 13.56 -4.81 24.52
CA GLY A 444 14.58 -5.40 25.39
C GLY A 444 14.20 -6.73 26.04
N PHE A 445 13.24 -7.47 25.48
CA PHE A 445 12.89 -8.83 25.93
C PHE A 445 13.73 -9.89 25.20
N LEU A 446 13.83 -11.10 25.76
CA LEU A 446 14.26 -12.27 25.00
C LEU A 446 13.21 -12.60 23.94
N SER A 447 13.61 -13.26 22.84
CA SER A 447 12.74 -13.57 21.71
C SER A 447 11.56 -14.50 22.07
N THR A 448 10.61 -14.63 21.14
CA THR A 448 9.44 -15.52 21.24
C THR A 448 9.79 -16.96 21.65
N GLY A 449 11.00 -17.45 21.35
CA GLY A 449 11.49 -18.77 21.77
C GLY A 449 11.62 -18.97 23.28
N ALA A 450 11.75 -17.90 24.08
CA ALA A 450 12.11 -17.96 25.50
C ALA A 450 11.11 -18.73 26.39
N ARG A 451 11.59 -19.18 27.57
CA ARG A 451 10.75 -19.81 28.61
C ARG A 451 9.58 -18.89 29.00
N HIS A 452 9.87 -17.61 29.26
CA HIS A 452 8.90 -16.57 29.61
C HIS A 452 8.79 -15.56 28.46
N PHE A 453 8.18 -16.00 27.36
CA PHE A 453 8.07 -15.27 26.09
C PHE A 453 7.08 -14.09 26.12
N CYS A 454 6.17 -13.99 27.09
CA CYS A 454 5.15 -12.95 27.06
C CYS A 454 5.71 -11.59 27.51
N ARG A 455 5.43 -10.52 26.75
CA ARG A 455 5.82 -9.13 27.04
C ARG A 455 4.88 -8.42 28.03
N LYS A 456 3.70 -9.00 28.31
CA LYS A 456 2.71 -8.49 29.28
C LYS A 456 2.72 -9.22 30.61
N CYS A 457 2.89 -10.55 30.60
CA CYS A 457 2.86 -11.35 31.83
C CYS A 457 4.06 -12.30 31.96
N MET A 458 4.17 -12.92 33.14
CA MET A 458 5.22 -13.85 33.53
C MET A 458 4.92 -15.32 33.18
N VAL A 459 3.93 -15.62 32.32
CA VAL A 459 3.61 -17.01 31.95
C VAL A 459 4.82 -17.73 31.35
N SER A 460 4.97 -19.02 31.65
CA SER A 460 5.95 -19.89 31.03
C SER A 460 5.38 -20.75 29.90
N ARG A 461 6.27 -21.23 29.03
CA ARG A 461 5.97 -22.28 28.04
C ARG A 461 5.41 -23.58 28.65
N GLN A 462 5.66 -23.85 29.93
CA GLN A 462 5.14 -25.06 30.59
C GLN A 462 3.67 -24.90 30.96
N GLU A 463 3.27 -23.74 31.50
CA GLU A 463 1.88 -23.46 31.88
C GLU A 463 0.95 -23.45 30.67
N ILE A 464 1.32 -22.77 29.57
CA ILE A 464 0.51 -22.78 28.34
C ILE A 464 0.42 -24.16 27.65
N ARG A 465 1.37 -25.08 27.92
CA ARG A 465 1.31 -26.47 27.45
C ARG A 465 0.37 -27.34 28.29
N LEU A 466 0.01 -26.91 29.50
CA LEU A 466 -0.94 -27.59 30.38
C LEU A 466 -2.36 -27.02 30.19
N CYS A 467 -2.50 -25.71 30.07
CA CYS A 467 -3.77 -25.01 29.84
C CYS A 467 -3.60 -23.88 28.82
N ALA A 468 -4.35 -23.92 27.72
CA ALA A 468 -4.32 -22.89 26.66
C ALA A 468 -4.86 -21.52 27.12
N ASN A 469 -5.53 -21.45 28.26
CA ASN A 469 -5.98 -20.22 28.92
C ASN A 469 -5.09 -19.79 30.10
N ALA A 470 -3.89 -20.38 30.25
CA ALA A 470 -2.95 -19.97 31.29
C ALA A 470 -2.49 -18.50 31.10
N LEU A 471 -2.67 -17.72 32.17
CA LEU A 471 -2.17 -16.35 32.33
C LEU A 471 -1.23 -16.33 33.53
N GLY A 472 -0.05 -15.72 33.37
CA GLY A 472 0.88 -15.47 34.46
C GLY A 472 0.65 -14.09 35.10
N GLU A 473 1.41 -13.78 36.14
CA GLU A 473 1.41 -12.45 36.79
C GLU A 473 1.75 -11.33 35.80
N ILE A 474 1.03 -10.21 35.83
CA ILE A 474 1.28 -9.06 34.95
C ILE A 474 2.59 -8.37 35.33
N ARG A 475 3.42 -8.04 34.34
CA ARG A 475 4.74 -7.42 34.55
C ARG A 475 4.59 -5.96 34.96
N THR A 476 5.04 -5.62 36.17
CA THR A 476 5.07 -4.23 36.68
C THR A 476 6.41 -3.53 36.39
N LYS A 477 6.46 -2.19 36.49
CA LYS A 477 7.73 -1.43 36.41
C LYS A 477 8.75 -1.88 37.46
N GLU A 478 8.29 -2.10 38.68
CA GLU A 478 9.13 -2.56 39.80
C GLU A 478 9.70 -3.95 39.55
N MET A 479 8.86 -4.90 39.13
CA MET A 479 9.28 -6.25 38.74
C MET A 479 10.31 -6.20 37.61
N HIS A 480 10.11 -5.34 36.60
CA HIS A 480 11.07 -5.14 35.51
C HIS A 480 12.41 -4.57 35.99
N ALA A 481 12.40 -3.57 36.87
CA ALA A 481 13.61 -2.99 37.47
C ALA A 481 14.39 -4.04 38.30
N ASN A 482 13.69 -4.85 39.09
CA ASN A 482 14.28 -5.93 39.89
C ASN A 482 14.90 -7.03 39.01
N HIS A 483 14.25 -7.39 37.90
CA HIS A 483 14.81 -8.29 36.89
C HIS A 483 16.10 -7.73 36.26
N LEU A 484 16.11 -6.44 35.87
CA LEU A 484 17.31 -5.80 35.31
C LEU A 484 18.46 -5.75 36.32
N ALA A 485 18.19 -5.48 37.60
CA ALA A 485 19.19 -5.50 38.66
C ALA A 485 19.80 -6.90 38.85
N SER A 486 18.96 -7.95 38.79
CA SER A 486 19.41 -9.34 38.88
C SER A 486 20.24 -9.76 37.65
N ILE A 487 19.84 -9.36 36.45
CA ILE A 487 20.60 -9.59 35.20
C ILE A 487 21.98 -8.91 35.25
N ALA A 488 22.07 -7.70 35.81
CA ALA A 488 23.33 -6.98 35.96
C ALA A 488 24.31 -7.67 36.93
N VAL A 489 23.81 -8.40 37.93
CA VAL A 489 24.63 -9.24 38.83
C VAL A 489 24.97 -10.59 38.20
N ASN A 490 24.04 -11.20 37.46
CA ASN A 490 24.25 -12.48 36.78
C ASN A 490 23.35 -12.58 35.52
N PRO A 491 23.90 -12.50 34.30
CA PRO A 491 23.13 -12.57 33.06
C PRO A 491 22.25 -13.82 32.89
N ARG A 492 22.54 -14.92 33.61
CA ARG A 492 21.71 -16.14 33.58
C ARG A 492 20.27 -15.93 34.09
N PHE A 493 19.99 -14.86 34.84
CA PHE A 493 18.61 -14.52 35.22
C PHE A 493 17.73 -14.11 34.03
N SER A 494 18.34 -13.71 32.90
CA SER A 494 17.62 -13.32 31.67
C SER A 494 16.63 -14.40 31.20
N SER A 495 17.04 -15.66 31.15
CA SER A 495 16.18 -16.79 30.73
C SER A 495 15.11 -17.17 31.75
N GLN A 496 15.27 -16.77 33.01
CA GLN A 496 14.30 -17.01 34.09
C GLN A 496 13.18 -15.97 34.10
N CYS A 497 13.44 -14.74 33.63
CA CYS A 497 12.45 -13.65 33.62
C CYS A 497 11.97 -13.22 32.22
N GLY A 498 12.65 -13.63 31.15
CA GLY A 498 12.35 -13.25 29.77
C GLY A 498 12.84 -11.85 29.36
N VAL A 499 13.60 -11.14 30.20
CA VAL A 499 14.16 -9.81 29.91
C VAL A 499 15.59 -9.97 29.39
N LYS A 500 15.93 -9.31 28.27
CA LYS A 500 17.26 -9.33 27.62
C LYS A 500 18.13 -8.17 28.09
N ARG A 501 17.57 -6.96 28.14
CA ARG A 501 18.22 -5.69 28.55
C ARG A 501 17.16 -4.61 28.79
N SER A 502 17.56 -3.42 29.25
CA SER A 502 16.67 -2.25 29.30
C SER A 502 16.20 -1.81 27.90
N CYS A 503 15.03 -1.18 27.83
CA CYS A 503 14.55 -0.57 26.60
C CYS A 503 15.08 0.88 26.48
N PRO A 504 15.61 1.30 25.32
CA PRO A 504 15.98 2.70 25.11
C PRO A 504 14.81 3.68 25.29
N LEU A 505 13.58 3.25 24.98
CA LEU A 505 12.37 4.07 25.06
C LEU A 505 11.90 4.33 26.50
N ASP A 506 12.36 3.58 27.51
CA ASP A 506 12.08 3.85 28.94
C ASP A 506 12.66 5.22 29.40
N LYS A 507 13.50 5.85 28.57
CA LYS A 507 13.98 7.23 28.73
C LYS A 507 12.95 8.30 28.33
N VAL A 508 11.85 7.94 27.69
CA VAL A 508 10.81 8.89 27.24
C VAL A 508 9.82 9.14 28.38
N PRO A 509 9.48 10.40 28.73
CA PRO A 509 8.53 10.68 29.80
C PRO A 509 7.19 10.00 29.55
N TYR A 510 6.63 9.42 30.61
CA TYR A 510 5.34 8.69 30.63
C TYR A 510 5.28 7.39 29.79
N PHE A 511 6.42 6.89 29.28
CA PHE A 511 6.53 5.58 28.62
C PHE A 511 7.34 4.59 29.46
N HIS A 512 6.94 3.31 29.47
CA HIS A 512 7.77 2.19 29.94
C HIS A 512 7.38 0.88 29.24
N CYS A 513 8.37 0.03 28.92
CA CYS A 513 8.20 -1.12 28.02
C CYS A 513 7.08 -2.11 28.40
N VAL A 514 6.90 -2.47 29.69
CA VAL A 514 5.83 -3.41 30.12
C VAL A 514 4.42 -2.79 29.98
N GLU A 515 4.30 -1.49 30.20
CA GLU A 515 3.00 -0.78 30.20
C GLU A 515 2.57 -0.36 28.80
N ASN A 516 3.51 0.15 27.99
CA ASN A 516 3.25 0.79 26.69
C ASN A 516 3.56 -0.11 25.48
N ASN A 517 3.91 -1.39 25.67
CA ASN A 517 3.85 -2.36 24.58
C ASN A 517 2.40 -2.74 24.27
N VAL A 518 2.15 -3.03 23.00
CA VAL A 518 0.89 -3.58 22.47
C VAL A 518 1.19 -4.87 21.71
N PHE A 519 0.17 -5.69 21.49
CA PHE A 519 0.22 -6.84 20.59
C PHE A 519 -0.46 -6.48 19.28
N ASP A 520 0.23 -6.70 18.16
CA ASP A 520 -0.33 -6.37 16.85
C ASP A 520 -1.38 -7.40 16.41
N SER A 521 -2.66 -7.00 16.49
CA SER A 521 -3.78 -7.81 16.01
C SER A 521 -3.63 -8.33 14.57
N PHE A 522 -2.84 -7.67 13.69
CA PHE A 522 -2.58 -8.22 12.35
C PHE A 522 -1.64 -9.44 12.40
N HIS A 523 -0.40 -9.30 12.89
CA HIS A 523 0.57 -10.39 12.97
C HIS A 523 0.19 -11.49 13.98
N GLU A 524 -0.53 -11.19 15.07
CA GLU A 524 -1.00 -12.21 16.02
C GLU A 524 -2.09 -13.10 15.42
N LEU A 525 -3.04 -12.51 14.70
CA LEU A 525 -4.22 -13.22 14.19
C LEU A 525 -4.01 -13.68 12.75
N LEU A 526 -3.91 -12.76 11.80
CA LEU A 526 -3.97 -13.07 10.37
C LEU A 526 -2.70 -13.75 9.84
N GLU A 527 -1.57 -13.54 10.51
CA GLU A 527 -0.30 -14.24 10.24
C GLU A 527 0.10 -15.18 11.40
N GLY A 528 -0.88 -15.62 12.19
CA GLY A 528 -0.64 -16.44 13.40
C GLY A 528 -1.77 -17.41 13.73
N VAL A 529 -2.67 -17.00 14.61
CA VAL A 529 -3.76 -17.86 15.14
C VAL A 529 -4.72 -18.31 14.03
N VAL A 530 -5.11 -17.42 13.13
CA VAL A 530 -6.05 -17.74 12.05
C VAL A 530 -5.50 -18.76 11.04
N PRO A 531 -4.28 -18.61 10.45
CA PRO A 531 -3.75 -19.63 9.55
C PRO A 531 -3.48 -20.97 10.25
N LEU A 532 -3.07 -20.97 11.53
CA LEU A 532 -2.94 -22.19 12.34
C LEU A 532 -4.29 -22.92 12.48
N VAL A 533 -5.35 -22.21 12.92
CA VAL A 533 -6.69 -22.81 13.10
C VAL A 533 -7.23 -23.35 11.78
N ILE A 534 -7.14 -22.57 10.68
CA ILE A 534 -7.55 -23.02 9.34
C ILE A 534 -6.78 -24.28 8.92
N LYS A 535 -5.46 -24.33 9.15
CA LYS A 535 -4.62 -25.49 8.83
C LYS A 535 -5.03 -26.72 9.63
N CYS A 536 -5.21 -26.60 10.95
CA CYS A 536 -5.64 -27.70 11.81
C CYS A 536 -7.02 -28.25 11.41
N VAL A 537 -7.98 -27.37 11.11
CA VAL A 537 -9.35 -27.72 10.70
C VAL A 537 -9.37 -28.38 9.31
N LEU A 538 -8.74 -27.79 8.30
CA LEU A 538 -8.63 -28.40 6.97
C LEU A 538 -7.85 -29.72 7.02
N GLY A 539 -6.81 -29.82 7.84
CA GLY A 539 -6.04 -31.05 8.08
C GLY A 539 -6.82 -32.16 8.80
N HIS A 540 -7.86 -31.83 9.56
CA HIS A 540 -8.81 -32.83 10.07
C HIS A 540 -9.70 -33.36 8.94
N TYR A 541 -10.39 -32.48 8.21
CA TYR A 541 -11.31 -32.86 7.13
C TYR A 541 -10.60 -33.61 5.98
N PHE A 542 -9.37 -33.22 5.63
CA PHE A 542 -8.55 -33.91 4.64
C PHE A 542 -8.16 -35.33 5.08
N ARG A 543 -7.74 -35.54 6.33
CA ARG A 543 -7.43 -36.88 6.88
C ARG A 543 -8.66 -37.78 6.91
N ASN A 544 -9.85 -37.22 7.15
CA ASN A 544 -11.14 -37.90 7.04
C ASN A 544 -11.66 -38.04 5.59
N LYS A 545 -10.84 -37.70 4.59
CA LYS A 545 -11.10 -37.89 3.14
C LYS A 545 -12.34 -37.16 2.61
N LEU A 546 -12.76 -36.08 3.29
CA LEU A 546 -13.94 -35.30 2.91
C LEU A 546 -13.69 -34.45 1.65
N PHE A 547 -12.42 -34.13 1.35
CA PHE A 547 -11.99 -33.51 0.11
C PHE A 547 -10.53 -33.91 -0.24
N THR A 548 -10.12 -33.65 -1.49
CA THR A 548 -8.71 -33.66 -1.93
C THR A 548 -8.21 -32.24 -2.16
N SER A 549 -6.89 -32.00 -2.09
CA SER A 549 -6.31 -30.67 -2.33
C SER A 549 -6.69 -30.10 -3.70
N SER A 550 -6.77 -30.94 -4.74
CA SER A 550 -7.25 -30.53 -6.06
C SER A 550 -8.71 -30.04 -6.03
N SER A 551 -9.61 -30.74 -5.32
CA SER A 551 -11.01 -30.32 -5.19
C SER A 551 -11.19 -29.05 -4.35
N PHE A 552 -10.39 -28.88 -3.29
CA PHE A 552 -10.41 -27.67 -2.48
C PHE A 552 -9.86 -26.47 -3.25
N ASN A 553 -8.74 -26.63 -3.98
CA ASN A 553 -8.20 -25.60 -4.89
C ASN A 553 -9.21 -25.23 -5.99
N ALA A 554 -9.95 -26.20 -6.53
CA ALA A 554 -11.01 -25.93 -7.52
C ALA A 554 -12.14 -25.07 -6.94
N LYS A 555 -12.60 -25.35 -5.71
CA LYS A 555 -13.57 -24.49 -5.00
C LYS A 555 -13.00 -23.10 -4.71
N VAL A 556 -11.78 -23.00 -4.16
CA VAL A 556 -11.10 -21.71 -3.90
C VAL A 556 -10.96 -20.87 -5.18
N ALA A 557 -10.65 -21.50 -6.32
CA ALA A 557 -10.50 -20.81 -7.59
C ALA A 557 -11.84 -20.30 -8.19
N SER A 558 -12.93 -21.05 -7.99
CA SER A 558 -14.24 -20.82 -8.62
C SER A 558 -15.26 -20.07 -7.75
N PHE A 559 -15.03 -19.96 -6.44
CA PHE A 559 -15.94 -19.25 -5.53
C PHE A 559 -16.14 -17.77 -5.91
N SER A 560 -17.38 -17.29 -5.80
CA SER A 560 -17.76 -15.91 -6.13
C SER A 560 -17.53 -14.97 -4.93
N TYR A 561 -16.28 -14.57 -4.72
CA TYR A 561 -15.88 -13.65 -3.63
C TYR A 561 -16.58 -12.28 -3.66
N GLY A 562 -17.07 -11.84 -4.82
CA GLY A 562 -17.57 -10.47 -5.01
C GLY A 562 -16.45 -9.43 -5.13
N ILE A 563 -16.79 -8.22 -5.58
CA ILE A 563 -15.78 -7.21 -6.00
C ILE A 563 -14.89 -6.70 -4.85
N PRO A 564 -15.38 -6.41 -3.63
CA PRO A 564 -14.53 -5.99 -2.51
C PRO A 564 -13.43 -6.99 -2.17
N ASP A 565 -13.77 -8.28 -2.15
CA ASP A 565 -12.86 -9.36 -1.75
C ASP A 565 -12.07 -9.97 -2.91
N ALA A 566 -12.46 -9.76 -4.18
CA ALA A 566 -11.76 -10.29 -5.34
C ALA A 566 -10.28 -9.85 -5.44
N LYS A 567 -9.92 -8.68 -4.89
CA LYS A 567 -8.52 -8.19 -4.79
C LYS A 567 -7.68 -8.96 -3.77
N ASN A 568 -8.31 -9.63 -2.80
CA ASN A 568 -7.69 -10.32 -1.66
C ASN A 568 -8.08 -11.81 -1.57
N LYS A 569 -8.62 -12.40 -2.65
CA LYS A 569 -9.09 -13.78 -2.62
C LYS A 569 -7.93 -14.79 -2.40
N PRO A 570 -8.14 -15.91 -1.68
CA PRO A 570 -7.07 -16.85 -1.40
C PRO A 570 -6.50 -17.49 -2.69
N SER A 571 -5.19 -17.73 -2.71
CA SER A 571 -4.53 -18.43 -3.81
C SER A 571 -4.90 -19.92 -3.80
N PRO A 572 -5.33 -20.53 -4.93
CA PRO A 572 -5.63 -21.95 -5.01
C PRO A 572 -4.35 -22.80 -5.13
N VAL A 573 -3.51 -22.75 -4.09
CA VAL A 573 -2.16 -23.36 -4.03
C VAL A 573 -1.99 -24.31 -2.84
N PHE A 574 -3.09 -24.79 -2.27
CA PHE A 574 -3.08 -25.71 -1.13
C PHE A 574 -2.57 -27.10 -1.57
N THR A 575 -1.76 -27.75 -0.73
CA THR A 575 -1.18 -29.06 -1.02
C THR A 575 -1.39 -30.04 0.13
N ASP A 576 -1.30 -31.33 -0.16
CA ASP A 576 -1.43 -32.41 0.82
C ASP A 576 -0.43 -32.24 1.99
N GLU A 577 0.76 -31.70 1.73
CA GLU A 577 1.78 -31.43 2.75
C GLU A 577 1.40 -30.28 3.71
N MET A 578 0.58 -29.32 3.27
CA MET A 578 0.01 -28.28 4.14
C MET A 578 -1.07 -28.83 5.07
N PHE A 579 -1.81 -29.85 4.64
CA PHE A 579 -2.88 -30.48 5.42
C PHE A 579 -2.40 -31.61 6.34
N THR A 580 -1.28 -32.25 6.02
CA THR A 580 -0.76 -33.43 6.75
C THR A 580 0.57 -33.20 7.48
N GLY A 581 1.25 -32.08 7.24
CA GLY A 581 2.62 -31.85 7.70
C GLY A 581 2.92 -30.45 8.22
N GLY A 582 4.21 -30.18 8.41
CA GLY A 582 4.68 -28.92 8.99
C GLY A 582 4.59 -27.70 8.08
N ALA A 583 4.27 -27.84 6.78
CA ALA A 583 4.26 -26.73 5.84
C ALA A 583 3.29 -25.61 6.27
N LYS A 584 3.70 -24.35 6.05
CA LYS A 584 2.87 -23.16 6.31
C LYS A 584 1.83 -23.01 5.19
N LEU A 585 0.69 -22.37 5.46
CA LEU A 585 -0.26 -22.00 4.40
C LEU A 585 0.36 -20.87 3.57
N HIS A 586 0.60 -21.08 2.28
CA HIS A 586 1.23 -20.08 1.41
C HIS A 586 0.22 -18.99 0.99
N GLN A 587 -0.16 -18.14 1.93
CA GLN A 587 -1.16 -17.07 1.83
C GLN A 587 -0.66 -15.83 2.60
N SER A 588 -1.03 -14.63 2.18
CA SER A 588 -0.81 -13.40 2.97
C SER A 588 -1.87 -13.22 4.06
N GLY A 589 -1.63 -12.36 5.07
CA GLY A 589 -2.66 -11.99 6.04
C GLY A 589 -3.97 -11.48 5.40
N SER A 590 -3.93 -10.79 4.25
CA SER A 590 -5.16 -10.37 3.54
C SER A 590 -5.89 -11.54 2.87
N HIS A 591 -5.16 -12.51 2.30
CA HIS A 591 -5.75 -13.76 1.79
C HIS A 591 -6.36 -14.57 2.92
N ILE A 592 -5.70 -14.67 4.08
CA ILE A 592 -6.22 -15.36 5.27
C ILE A 592 -7.50 -14.68 5.78
N TRP A 593 -7.59 -13.35 5.77
CA TRP A 593 -8.80 -12.64 6.20
C TRP A 593 -9.98 -12.74 5.20
N CYS A 594 -9.70 -13.10 3.94
CA CYS A 594 -10.71 -13.55 2.99
C CYS A 594 -11.10 -15.02 3.26
N LEU A 595 -10.10 -15.89 3.42
CA LEU A 595 -10.27 -17.33 3.65
C LEU A 595 -11.09 -17.63 4.90
N ILE A 596 -10.81 -17.03 6.06
CA ILE A 596 -11.50 -17.36 7.32
C ILE A 596 -13.02 -17.15 7.25
N ARG A 597 -13.50 -16.20 6.44
CA ARG A 597 -14.94 -15.93 6.25
C ARG A 597 -15.57 -16.79 5.16
N THR A 598 -14.83 -17.07 4.09
CA THR A 598 -15.31 -17.89 2.97
C THR A 598 -15.19 -19.38 3.25
N LEU A 599 -14.37 -19.79 4.23
CA LEU A 599 -14.12 -21.16 4.61
C LEU A 599 -15.41 -21.97 4.88
N PRO A 600 -16.40 -21.52 5.66
CA PRO A 600 -17.66 -22.26 5.87
C PRO A 600 -18.42 -22.53 4.56
N PHE A 601 -18.40 -21.59 3.61
CA PHE A 601 -19.02 -21.76 2.30
C PHE A 601 -18.22 -22.74 1.42
N LEU A 602 -16.89 -22.62 1.42
CA LEU A 602 -16.00 -23.52 0.67
C LEU A 602 -16.14 -24.98 1.13
N ILE A 603 -16.37 -25.23 2.42
CA ILE A 603 -16.51 -26.58 2.99
C ILE A 603 -17.96 -27.03 3.26
N TYR A 604 -18.96 -26.23 2.89
CA TYR A 604 -20.37 -26.47 3.23
C TYR A 604 -20.84 -27.90 2.92
N ASP A 605 -20.58 -28.38 1.70
CA ASP A 605 -20.97 -29.72 1.23
C ASP A 605 -20.18 -30.87 1.90
N PHE A 606 -19.08 -30.55 2.58
CA PHE A 606 -18.18 -31.52 3.21
C PHE A 606 -18.46 -31.69 4.71
N VAL A 607 -19.12 -30.72 5.35
CA VAL A 607 -19.26 -30.63 6.81
C VAL A 607 -20.73 -30.74 7.23
N LYS A 608 -20.97 -31.59 8.23
CA LYS A 608 -22.28 -31.83 8.87
C LYS A 608 -22.76 -30.61 9.67
N GLU A 609 -24.01 -30.66 10.12
CA GLU A 609 -24.51 -29.75 11.15
C GLU A 609 -23.87 -30.04 12.51
N ASN A 610 -23.70 -28.99 13.33
CA ASN A 610 -23.10 -29.05 14.67
C ASN A 610 -21.70 -29.70 14.70
N ASP A 611 -20.81 -29.29 13.79
CA ASP A 611 -19.43 -29.77 13.74
C ASP A 611 -18.49 -28.92 14.62
N GLU A 612 -17.82 -29.55 15.59
CA GLU A 612 -16.96 -28.85 16.57
C GLU A 612 -15.76 -28.14 15.93
N TYR A 613 -15.24 -28.63 14.80
CA TYR A 613 -14.14 -27.99 14.09
C TYR A 613 -14.58 -26.73 13.33
N LEU A 614 -15.87 -26.66 12.97
CA LEU A 614 -16.49 -25.47 12.38
C LEU A 614 -16.92 -24.47 13.46
N GLU A 615 -17.41 -24.93 14.61
CA GLU A 615 -17.67 -24.08 15.79
C GLU A 615 -16.41 -23.33 16.25
N LEU A 616 -15.25 -23.98 16.23
CA LEU A 616 -13.97 -23.32 16.50
C LEU A 616 -13.68 -22.16 15.53
N VAL A 617 -14.03 -22.33 14.25
CA VAL A 617 -13.92 -21.27 13.23
C VAL A 617 -14.90 -20.13 13.52
N PHE A 618 -16.12 -20.43 13.98
CA PHE A 618 -17.11 -19.42 14.33
C PHE A 618 -16.73 -18.62 15.58
N LEU A 619 -16.27 -19.28 16.65
CA LEU A 619 -15.74 -18.61 17.84
C LEU A 619 -14.60 -17.64 17.49
N LEU A 620 -13.73 -18.04 16.55
CA LEU A 620 -12.68 -17.16 16.04
C LEU A 620 -13.24 -16.01 15.18
N GLN A 621 -14.19 -16.26 14.27
CA GLN A 621 -14.83 -15.20 13.47
C GLN A 621 -15.51 -14.14 14.34
N ASP A 622 -16.24 -14.55 15.37
CA ASP A 622 -16.89 -13.67 16.35
C ASP A 622 -15.86 -12.84 17.14
N ALA A 623 -14.74 -13.46 17.55
CA ALA A 623 -13.65 -12.73 18.20
C ALA A 623 -12.98 -11.71 17.25
N LEU A 624 -12.73 -12.09 15.98
CA LEU A 624 -12.20 -11.19 14.95
C LEU A 624 -13.15 -10.03 14.65
N GLN A 625 -14.47 -10.21 14.77
CA GLN A 625 -15.45 -9.14 14.57
C GLN A 625 -15.24 -8.02 15.58
N ILE A 626 -15.03 -8.35 16.86
CA ILE A 626 -14.84 -7.38 17.94
C ILE A 626 -13.43 -6.78 17.90
N ILE A 627 -12.39 -7.60 17.70
CA ILE A 627 -10.99 -7.12 17.64
C ILE A 627 -10.77 -6.14 16.48
N PHE A 628 -11.46 -6.36 15.35
CA PHE A 628 -11.31 -5.52 14.15
C PHE A 628 -12.40 -4.45 13.97
N ALA A 629 -13.23 -4.19 14.99
CA ALA A 629 -14.19 -3.08 14.98
C ALA A 629 -13.48 -1.72 15.19
N PHE A 630 -14.08 -0.64 14.66
CA PHE A 630 -13.58 0.73 14.87
C PHE A 630 -14.16 1.41 16.11
N GLU A 631 -15.25 0.87 16.65
CA GLU A 631 -15.88 1.25 17.91
C GLU A 631 -16.25 -0.02 18.69
N VAL A 632 -16.03 -0.04 20.02
CA VAL A 632 -16.39 -1.18 20.90
C VAL A 632 -16.94 -0.69 22.23
N ARG A 633 -17.73 -1.49 22.94
CA ARG A 633 -18.13 -1.22 24.34
C ARG A 633 -17.40 -2.15 25.32
N ASN A 634 -17.52 -1.89 26.61
CA ASN A 634 -16.91 -2.77 27.62
C ASN A 634 -17.54 -4.17 27.60
N GLU A 635 -18.85 -4.26 27.36
CA GLU A 635 -19.59 -5.51 27.22
C GLU A 635 -19.11 -6.34 26.01
N ASP A 636 -18.68 -5.69 24.93
CA ASP A 636 -18.06 -6.37 23.78
C ASP A 636 -16.68 -6.94 24.15
N LEU A 637 -15.92 -6.23 24.99
CA LEU A 637 -14.60 -6.71 25.46
C LEU A 637 -14.72 -7.83 26.52
N ASP A 638 -15.79 -7.85 27.31
CA ASP A 638 -16.15 -8.95 28.21
C ASP A 638 -16.62 -10.19 27.41
N ARG A 639 -17.42 -9.98 26.35
CA ARG A 639 -17.76 -11.03 25.38
C ARG A 639 -16.51 -11.54 24.65
N LEU A 640 -15.59 -10.67 24.27
CA LEU A 640 -14.35 -11.05 23.58
C LEU A 640 -13.49 -11.96 24.46
N ASP A 641 -13.28 -11.63 25.75
CA ASP A 641 -12.51 -12.51 26.63
C ASP A 641 -13.14 -13.90 26.77
N THR A 642 -14.48 -13.93 26.88
CA THR A 642 -15.29 -15.16 26.90
C THR A 642 -15.15 -15.99 25.62
N LEU A 643 -15.16 -15.35 24.45
CA LEU A 643 -14.97 -16.00 23.14
C LEU A 643 -13.56 -16.59 23.04
N LEU A 644 -12.54 -15.84 23.45
CA LEU A 644 -11.14 -16.27 23.43
C LEU A 644 -10.89 -17.44 24.39
N CYS A 645 -11.50 -17.44 25.58
CA CYS A 645 -11.46 -18.60 26.49
C CYS A 645 -11.98 -19.87 25.81
N LYS A 646 -13.22 -19.81 25.28
CA LYS A 646 -13.88 -20.95 24.63
C LYS A 646 -13.12 -21.44 23.41
N HIS A 647 -12.61 -20.51 22.59
CA HIS A 647 -11.77 -20.83 21.43
C HIS A 647 -10.52 -21.62 21.83
N ASN A 648 -9.79 -21.16 22.85
CA ASN A 648 -8.54 -21.80 23.28
C ASN A 648 -8.79 -23.16 23.95
N GLU A 649 -9.85 -23.31 24.75
CA GLU A 649 -10.31 -24.59 25.31
C GLU A 649 -10.69 -25.59 24.20
N LEU A 650 -11.47 -25.16 23.21
CA LEU A 650 -11.90 -26.01 22.11
C LEU A 650 -10.72 -26.39 21.20
N PHE A 651 -9.79 -25.47 20.93
CA PHE A 651 -8.54 -25.75 20.21
C PHE A 651 -7.70 -26.80 20.96
N GLN A 652 -7.53 -26.66 22.27
CA GLN A 652 -6.80 -27.63 23.08
C GLN A 652 -7.46 -29.02 23.05
N LYS A 653 -8.78 -29.10 23.26
CA LYS A 653 -9.57 -30.34 23.15
C LYS A 653 -9.34 -31.03 21.80
N LEU A 654 -9.56 -30.30 20.70
CA LEU A 654 -9.63 -30.86 19.35
C LEU A 654 -8.26 -31.22 18.75
N PHE A 655 -7.18 -30.53 19.15
CA PHE A 655 -5.87 -30.67 18.49
C PHE A 655 -4.67 -30.96 19.42
N ILE A 656 -4.82 -30.87 20.74
CA ILE A 656 -3.73 -31.13 21.68
C ILE A 656 -4.03 -32.37 22.51
N ASP A 657 -5.13 -32.36 23.28
CA ASP A 657 -5.48 -33.48 24.15
C ASP A 657 -5.91 -34.72 23.35
N SER A 658 -6.63 -34.54 22.24
CA SER A 658 -6.93 -35.61 21.28
C SER A 658 -5.66 -36.30 20.73
N ASN A 659 -4.54 -35.59 20.61
CA ASN A 659 -3.25 -36.15 20.15
C ASN A 659 -2.43 -36.80 21.27
N ARG A 660 -2.75 -36.56 22.55
CA ARG A 660 -2.06 -37.19 23.70
C ARG A 660 -2.41 -38.68 23.84
N GLY A 661 -3.62 -39.09 23.43
CA GLY A 661 -4.09 -40.47 23.54
C GLY A 661 -3.31 -41.51 22.71
N GLU A 662 -2.68 -41.11 21.61
CA GLU A 662 -1.94 -42.03 20.72
C GLU A 662 -0.44 -42.19 21.07
N ASN A 663 0.11 -41.34 21.96
CA ASN A 663 1.56 -41.26 22.20
C ASN A 663 1.93 -41.12 23.69
N MET A 664 1.26 -41.87 24.57
CA MET A 664 1.57 -41.85 26.00
C MET A 664 2.79 -42.73 26.36
N VAL A 665 3.97 -42.27 25.95
CA VAL A 665 5.24 -42.66 26.59
C VAL A 665 5.81 -41.42 27.27
N VAL A 666 5.87 -41.44 28.60
CA VAL A 666 6.57 -40.40 29.36
C VAL A 666 8.07 -40.63 29.17
N VAL A 667 8.73 -39.66 28.53
CA VAL A 667 10.18 -39.56 28.42
C VAL A 667 10.55 -38.16 28.90
N ASP A 668 11.62 -38.05 29.69
CA ASP A 668 12.09 -36.77 30.24
C ASP A 668 12.42 -35.74 29.15
N ASP A 669 12.35 -34.46 29.51
CA ASP A 669 12.38 -33.30 28.61
C ASP A 669 13.56 -33.32 27.60
N PRO A 670 13.31 -33.35 26.28
CA PRO A 670 14.28 -32.93 25.30
C PRO A 670 14.33 -31.39 25.26
N PRO A 671 15.48 -30.74 25.52
CA PRO A 671 15.61 -29.32 25.28
C PRO A 671 15.48 -29.02 23.78
N ASN A 672 14.84 -27.89 23.47
CA ASN A 672 14.78 -27.27 22.13
C ASN A 672 14.01 -28.01 20.99
N GLU A 673 13.02 -28.87 21.26
CA GLU A 673 12.00 -29.16 20.23
C GLU A 673 11.05 -27.95 20.05
N MET A 674 11.32 -27.13 19.04
CA MET A 674 10.49 -25.99 18.61
C MET A 674 9.24 -26.44 17.81
N PRO A 675 8.12 -25.70 17.87
CA PRO A 675 7.07 -25.80 16.86
C PRO A 675 7.60 -25.34 15.49
N LEU A 676 7.27 -26.06 14.41
CA LEU A 676 7.72 -25.72 13.04
C LEU A 676 7.15 -24.40 12.49
N GLU A 677 6.19 -23.79 13.19
CA GLU A 677 5.62 -22.49 12.82
C GLU A 677 6.43 -21.33 13.40
N ASP A 678 7.09 -21.52 14.55
CA ASP A 678 8.04 -20.59 15.18
C ASP A 678 9.40 -20.54 14.45
N GLN A 679 9.58 -21.30 13.36
CA GLN A 679 10.68 -21.12 12.41
C GLN A 679 10.33 -20.04 11.38
N GLU A 680 10.71 -18.81 11.72
CA GLU A 680 11.22 -17.83 10.75
C GLU A 680 12.73 -18.04 10.64
N GLU A 681 13.29 -18.03 9.43
CA GLU A 681 14.65 -18.48 9.14
C GLU A 681 15.72 -17.45 9.56
N ASN A 682 16.00 -17.37 10.87
CA ASN A 682 17.30 -16.87 11.34
C ASN A 682 18.33 -17.99 11.26
N VAL A 683 18.92 -18.18 10.06
CA VAL A 683 20.12 -19.01 9.88
C VAL A 683 21.35 -18.18 10.25
N ASP A 684 21.60 -18.05 11.55
CA ASP A 684 22.77 -17.39 12.14
C ASP A 684 23.40 -18.33 13.19
N ASP A 685 24.30 -19.21 12.75
CA ASP A 685 25.30 -19.90 13.59
C ASP A 685 26.54 -20.14 12.71
N PRO A 686 27.77 -19.78 13.14
CA PRO A 686 28.91 -19.65 12.22
C PRO A 686 29.56 -20.98 11.85
N GLU A 687 30.18 -21.01 10.66
CA GLU A 687 30.80 -22.19 10.06
C GLU A 687 31.91 -22.82 10.93
N VAL A 688 31.66 -24.00 11.47
CA VAL A 688 32.72 -24.93 11.85
C VAL A 688 33.06 -25.77 10.62
N MET A 689 34.22 -25.51 10.00
CA MET A 689 34.68 -26.30 8.86
C MET A 689 34.87 -27.78 9.25
N VAL A 690 34.22 -28.67 8.51
CA VAL A 690 34.43 -30.12 8.56
C VAL A 690 34.68 -30.60 7.13
N ASP A 691 35.64 -31.52 6.99
CA ASP A 691 36.29 -31.88 5.72
C ASP A 691 35.35 -32.59 4.72
N HIS A 692 35.64 -32.42 3.42
CA HIS A 692 34.85 -33.00 2.34
C HIS A 692 35.25 -34.44 2.06
N SER A 693 34.42 -35.38 2.52
CA SER A 693 34.35 -36.73 1.93
C SER A 693 32.91 -37.03 1.48
N GLU A 694 32.73 -37.26 0.18
CA GLU A 694 31.48 -37.78 -0.38
C GLU A 694 31.42 -39.30 -0.14
N ASP A 695 30.45 -39.79 0.62
CA ASP A 695 30.07 -41.20 0.53
C ASP A 695 28.59 -41.46 0.92
N ALA A 696 28.07 -42.61 0.52
CA ALA A 696 26.63 -42.80 0.32
C ALA A 696 25.80 -43.10 1.59
N ALA A 697 24.78 -42.27 1.86
CA ALA A 697 23.75 -42.55 2.87
C ALA A 697 22.35 -42.03 2.47
N ASN A 698 21.74 -42.63 1.43
CA ASN A 698 20.35 -42.29 1.01
C ASN A 698 19.30 -42.89 1.97
N ILE A 699 19.30 -42.44 3.22
CA ILE A 699 18.35 -42.84 4.26
C ILE A 699 17.04 -42.08 4.07
N SER A 700 15.93 -42.79 3.84
CA SER A 700 14.60 -42.21 3.76
C SER A 700 14.23 -41.51 5.08
N ARG A 701 14.34 -40.18 5.14
CA ARG A 701 13.86 -39.36 6.25
C ARG A 701 12.33 -39.48 6.34
N LYS A 702 11.84 -40.45 7.12
CA LYS A 702 10.43 -40.50 7.55
C LYS A 702 10.13 -39.17 8.24
N LYS A 703 9.33 -38.30 7.59
CA LYS A 703 8.95 -36.99 8.15
C LYS A 703 8.30 -37.24 9.52
N LYS A 704 8.82 -36.60 10.58
CA LYS A 704 8.22 -36.67 11.93
C LYS A 704 6.74 -36.23 11.83
N PRO A 705 5.80 -36.88 12.56
CA PRO A 705 4.41 -36.46 12.57
C PRO A 705 4.30 -35.03 13.10
N TRP A 706 3.45 -34.21 12.47
CA TRP A 706 3.23 -32.82 12.87
C TRP A 706 2.46 -32.77 14.20
N LYS A 707 3.13 -32.31 15.27
CA LYS A 707 2.53 -32.07 16.58
C LYS A 707 2.04 -30.63 16.66
N VAL A 708 0.80 -30.45 17.11
CA VAL A 708 0.18 -29.14 17.39
C VAL A 708 0.37 -28.78 18.86
N TYR A 709 0.60 -27.50 19.14
CA TYR A 709 0.82 -26.95 20.48
C TYR A 709 0.10 -25.61 20.64
N VAL A 710 -0.11 -25.17 21.89
CA VAL A 710 -0.45 -23.77 22.17
C VAL A 710 0.73 -22.89 21.77
N THR A 711 0.50 -21.99 20.82
CA THR A 711 1.55 -21.07 20.31
C THR A 711 1.61 -19.80 21.15
N ASN A 712 2.73 -19.09 21.00
CA ASN A 712 2.99 -17.82 21.67
C ASN A 712 1.85 -16.83 21.35
N LYS A 713 1.50 -16.73 20.06
CA LYS A 713 0.42 -15.90 19.51
C LYS A 713 -0.96 -16.26 20.12
N LEU A 714 -1.25 -17.55 20.32
CA LEU A 714 -2.52 -18.03 20.92
C LEU A 714 -2.67 -17.64 22.41
N HIS A 715 -1.57 -17.42 23.13
CA HIS A 715 -1.59 -16.77 24.44
C HIS A 715 -1.65 -15.24 24.33
N GLN A 716 -0.91 -14.62 23.39
CA GLN A 716 -0.83 -13.16 23.26
C GLN A 716 -2.20 -12.52 22.96
N ILE A 717 -3.09 -13.20 22.22
CA ILE A 717 -4.45 -12.71 21.97
C ILE A 717 -5.30 -12.56 23.25
N LYS A 718 -5.03 -13.30 24.34
CA LYS A 718 -5.75 -13.17 25.61
C LYS A 718 -5.53 -11.82 26.31
N HIS A 719 -4.52 -11.05 25.90
CA HIS A 719 -4.26 -9.70 26.41
C HIS A 719 -4.98 -8.60 25.59
N LEU A 720 -5.59 -8.94 24.44
CA LEU A 720 -6.28 -7.97 23.59
C LEU A 720 -7.49 -7.29 24.27
N PRO A 721 -8.35 -7.96 25.07
CA PRO A 721 -9.44 -7.28 25.76
C PRO A 721 -8.97 -6.19 26.73
N GLU A 722 -7.93 -6.47 27.52
CA GLU A 722 -7.31 -5.48 28.42
C GLU A 722 -6.64 -4.35 27.63
N MET A 723 -5.85 -4.69 26.60
CA MET A 723 -5.24 -3.72 25.70
C MET A 723 -6.26 -2.78 25.03
N MET A 724 -7.44 -3.28 24.68
CA MET A 724 -8.51 -2.46 24.08
C MET A 724 -9.24 -1.58 25.12
N ARG A 725 -9.36 -2.01 26.38
CA ARG A 725 -9.80 -1.13 27.49
C ARG A 725 -8.76 -0.04 27.80
N ASP A 726 -7.47 -0.37 27.71
CA ASP A 726 -6.35 0.53 27.99
C ASP A 726 -6.15 1.61 26.90
N PHE A 727 -6.10 1.20 25.64
CA PHE A 727 -5.62 2.01 24.52
C PHE A 727 -6.68 2.32 23.45
N GLY A 728 -7.88 1.75 23.54
CA GLY A 728 -8.92 1.84 22.51
C GLY A 728 -8.80 0.76 21.42
N PRO A 729 -9.59 0.86 20.33
CA PRO A 729 -9.76 -0.22 19.35
C PRO A 729 -8.46 -0.65 18.66
N ALA A 730 -8.19 -1.96 18.60
CA ALA A 730 -6.91 -2.51 18.16
C ALA A 730 -6.51 -2.13 16.71
N VAL A 731 -7.49 -1.85 15.84
CA VAL A 731 -7.27 -1.35 14.46
C VAL A 731 -6.65 0.06 14.37
N ARG A 732 -6.55 0.78 15.50
CA ARG A 732 -5.75 2.03 15.61
C ARG A 732 -4.28 1.78 15.94
N LEU A 733 -3.91 0.55 16.31
CA LEU A 733 -2.59 0.19 16.86
C LEU A 733 -1.86 -0.88 16.02
N TRP A 734 -2.55 -1.45 15.02
CA TRP A 734 -2.06 -2.57 14.21
C TRP A 734 -1.04 -2.20 13.11
N CYS A 735 -0.24 -3.18 12.70
CA CYS A 735 0.90 -2.97 11.79
C CYS A 735 0.54 -2.92 10.30
N ALA A 736 -0.63 -3.43 9.91
CA ALA A 736 -1.03 -3.60 8.50
C ALA A 736 -0.91 -2.34 7.61
N LYS A 737 -1.16 -1.15 8.18
CA LYS A 737 -1.00 0.13 7.46
C LYS A 737 0.48 0.47 7.24
N PHE A 738 1.35 0.13 8.19
CA PHE A 738 2.79 0.40 8.10
C PHE A 738 3.47 -0.52 7.08
N GLU A 739 3.09 -1.81 6.98
CA GLU A 739 3.45 -2.67 5.84
C GLU A 739 3.02 -2.08 4.49
N GLY A 740 1.82 -1.50 4.44
CA GLY A 740 1.32 -0.74 3.30
C GLY A 740 2.25 0.42 2.93
N ARG A 741 2.76 1.14 3.93
CA ARG A 741 3.69 2.27 3.78
C ARG A 741 5.11 1.85 3.38
N LEU A 742 5.65 0.78 3.98
CA LEU A 742 6.99 0.23 3.70
C LEU A 742 7.20 -0.13 2.23
N LYS A 743 6.15 -0.55 1.53
CA LYS A 743 6.18 -0.89 0.09
C LYS A 743 6.70 0.26 -0.77
N ILE A 744 6.55 1.53 -0.34
CA ILE A 744 7.06 2.70 -1.08
C ILE A 744 8.58 2.63 -1.29
N PHE A 745 9.33 2.13 -0.30
CA PHE A 745 10.79 2.01 -0.38
C PHE A 745 11.22 0.93 -1.39
N ARG A 746 10.51 -0.22 -1.45
CA ARG A 746 10.75 -1.25 -2.47
C ARG A 746 10.46 -0.71 -3.87
N MET A 747 9.37 0.04 -4.04
CA MET A 747 9.05 0.66 -5.34
C MET A 747 10.12 1.69 -5.77
N HIS A 748 10.61 2.54 -4.86
CA HIS A 748 11.70 3.46 -5.17
C HIS A 748 13.05 2.74 -5.39
N SER A 749 13.41 1.71 -4.62
CA SER A 749 14.71 1.03 -4.77
C SER A 749 14.87 0.34 -6.13
N HIS A 750 13.80 -0.33 -6.61
CA HIS A 750 13.76 -0.97 -7.94
C HIS A 750 13.92 0.01 -9.11
N ILE A 751 13.76 1.32 -8.90
CA ILE A 751 13.70 2.36 -9.94
C ILE A 751 14.86 3.35 -9.83
N CYS A 752 15.27 3.72 -8.62
CA CYS A 752 16.46 4.52 -8.38
C CYS A 752 17.73 3.72 -8.67
N CYS A 753 17.73 2.41 -8.37
CA CYS A 753 18.89 1.50 -8.47
C CYS A 753 20.20 2.02 -7.85
N ASN A 754 20.11 2.98 -6.92
CA ASN A 754 21.24 3.61 -6.25
C ASN A 754 21.44 2.99 -4.86
N PHE A 755 22.41 2.09 -4.77
CA PHE A 755 22.75 1.35 -3.56
C PHE A 755 24.00 1.89 -2.84
N ILE A 756 24.47 3.11 -3.17
CA ILE A 756 25.61 3.75 -2.50
C ILE A 756 25.23 4.22 -1.08
N ASN A 757 24.07 4.86 -0.95
CA ASN A 757 23.45 5.19 0.33
C ASN A 757 21.92 5.09 0.20
N PRO A 758 21.35 3.87 0.21
CA PRO A 758 19.91 3.66 0.23
C PRO A 758 19.21 4.42 1.37
N PRO A 759 19.69 4.46 2.64
CA PRO A 759 19.09 5.31 3.68
C PRO A 759 18.89 6.77 3.26
N LYS A 760 19.92 7.49 2.77
CA LYS A 760 19.76 8.89 2.30
C LYS A 760 18.74 8.97 1.16
N THR A 761 18.89 8.10 0.16
CA THR A 761 18.08 8.15 -1.06
C THR A 761 16.60 7.86 -0.77
N MET A 762 16.31 6.83 0.02
CA MET A 762 14.96 6.41 0.37
C MET A 762 14.27 7.39 1.32
N ALA A 763 14.98 7.93 2.32
CA ALA A 763 14.43 8.94 3.21
C ALA A 763 14.06 10.24 2.46
N ALA A 764 14.88 10.68 1.51
CA ALA A 764 14.59 11.84 0.66
C ALA A 764 13.33 11.64 -0.21
N MET A 765 13.22 10.50 -0.91
CA MET A 765 12.04 10.19 -1.73
C MET A 765 10.77 10.06 -0.88
N PHE A 766 10.87 9.46 0.32
CA PHE A 766 9.76 9.36 1.26
C PHE A 766 9.24 10.74 1.71
N GLN A 767 10.16 11.67 2.01
CA GLN A 767 9.79 13.02 2.41
C GLN A 767 9.10 13.78 1.26
N LEU A 768 9.58 13.66 0.02
CA LEU A 768 8.91 14.26 -1.15
C LEU A 768 7.51 13.66 -1.41
N SER A 769 7.34 12.34 -1.31
CA SER A 769 6.03 11.68 -1.43
C SER A 769 5.05 12.10 -0.32
N THR A 770 5.56 12.24 0.91
CA THR A 770 4.79 12.72 2.06
C THR A 770 4.39 14.19 1.89
N LEU A 771 5.30 15.04 1.41
CA LEU A 771 4.98 16.44 1.10
C LEU A 771 3.95 16.57 -0.01
N LYS A 772 4.00 15.78 -1.09
CA LYS A 772 2.90 15.79 -2.07
C LYS A 772 1.57 15.50 -1.40
N SER A 773 1.53 14.48 -0.54
CA SER A 773 0.30 14.12 0.18
C SER A 773 -0.20 15.29 1.03
N ILE A 774 0.68 15.93 1.81
CA ILE A 774 0.34 17.12 2.62
C ILE A 774 -0.17 18.27 1.74
N ILE A 775 0.55 18.64 0.66
CA ILE A 775 0.19 19.77 -0.22
C ILE A 775 -1.09 19.50 -1.01
N THR A 776 -1.27 18.30 -1.56
CA THR A 776 -2.49 17.98 -2.32
C THR A 776 -3.71 17.77 -1.43
N GLU A 777 -3.58 17.57 -0.11
CA GLU A 777 -4.73 17.57 0.82
C GLU A 777 -5.27 18.97 1.16
N TYR A 778 -4.63 20.05 0.67
CA TYR A 778 -5.23 21.39 0.63
C TYR A 778 -6.15 21.57 -0.60
N ASP A 779 -5.86 20.91 -1.73
CA ASP A 779 -6.82 20.75 -2.83
C ASP A 779 -7.85 19.70 -2.40
N ASP A 780 -9.11 20.10 -2.24
CA ASP A 780 -10.16 19.30 -1.57
C ASP A 780 -10.58 18.08 -2.43
N PHE A 781 -9.80 17.00 -2.35
CA PHE A 781 -9.77 15.85 -3.27
C PHE A 781 -11.16 15.32 -3.67
N PRO A 782 -11.41 15.09 -4.98
CA PRO A 782 -12.63 14.44 -5.42
C PRO A 782 -12.67 12.97 -4.97
N VAL A 783 -13.90 12.45 -4.82
CA VAL A 783 -14.16 11.01 -4.74
C VAL A 783 -13.60 10.35 -6.00
N GLU A 784 -12.82 9.26 -5.88
CA GLU A 784 -12.43 8.48 -7.05
C GLU A 784 -13.65 7.71 -7.57
N TYR A 785 -14.37 8.28 -8.53
CA TYR A 785 -15.44 7.60 -9.26
C TYR A 785 -15.17 7.60 -10.75
N ARG A 786 -15.72 6.60 -11.44
CA ARG A 786 -15.71 6.56 -12.90
C ARG A 786 -17.10 6.94 -13.41
N GLN A 787 -17.20 8.16 -13.92
CA GLN A 787 -18.38 8.60 -14.68
C GLN A 787 -18.56 7.75 -15.94
N TYR A 788 -19.80 7.35 -16.22
CA TYR A 788 -20.17 6.72 -17.49
C TYR A 788 -21.47 7.37 -18.01
N GLY A 789 -21.37 8.03 -19.16
CA GLY A 789 -22.42 8.89 -19.70
C GLY A 789 -22.13 10.38 -19.48
N PRO A 790 -22.80 11.27 -20.23
CA PRO A 790 -22.61 12.72 -20.09
C PRO A 790 -23.05 13.20 -18.69
N PRO A 791 -22.53 14.33 -18.20
CA PRO A 791 -23.12 15.03 -17.06
C PRO A 791 -24.54 15.50 -17.44
N ILE A 792 -25.51 15.30 -16.57
CA ILE A 792 -26.90 15.76 -16.75
C ILE A 792 -27.36 16.54 -15.52
N LYS A 793 -28.39 17.38 -15.68
CA LYS A 793 -28.98 18.09 -14.53
C LYS A 793 -29.75 17.14 -13.61
N VAL A 794 -29.93 17.52 -12.35
CA VAL A 794 -30.86 16.85 -11.42
C VAL A 794 -32.28 16.82 -12.00
N SER A 795 -32.73 17.88 -12.68
CA SER A 795 -34.02 17.94 -13.39
C SER A 795 -34.19 16.81 -14.43
N ASP A 796 -33.12 16.51 -15.14
CA ASP A 796 -33.12 15.62 -16.33
C ASP A 796 -32.81 14.16 -15.94
N SER A 797 -32.51 13.93 -14.66
CA SER A 797 -32.21 12.63 -14.08
C SER A 797 -33.47 11.75 -13.98
N ILE A 798 -33.33 10.46 -14.32
CA ILE A 798 -34.41 9.46 -14.11
C ILE A 798 -34.80 9.31 -12.63
N HIS A 799 -33.92 9.72 -11.71
CA HIS A 799 -34.13 9.71 -10.25
C HIS A 799 -34.31 11.13 -9.67
N SER A 800 -34.71 12.11 -10.50
CA SER A 800 -34.83 13.54 -10.15
C SER A 800 -35.62 13.78 -8.86
N GLN A 801 -36.79 13.17 -8.70
CA GLN A 801 -37.62 13.30 -7.50
C GLN A 801 -36.89 12.88 -6.21
N LEU A 802 -36.12 11.79 -6.26
CA LEU A 802 -35.37 11.28 -5.11
C LEU A 802 -34.16 12.17 -4.79
N LEU A 803 -33.50 12.74 -5.81
CA LEU A 803 -32.39 13.68 -5.64
C LEU A 803 -32.85 15.01 -5.03
N LEU A 804 -33.99 15.54 -5.48
CA LEU A 804 -34.62 16.73 -4.91
C LEU A 804 -35.06 16.48 -3.45
N GLN A 805 -35.65 15.31 -3.16
CA GLN A 805 -35.99 14.91 -1.79
C GLN A 805 -34.76 14.74 -0.88
N ALA A 806 -33.61 14.36 -1.43
CA ALA A 806 -32.35 14.27 -0.70
C ALA A 806 -31.71 15.63 -0.40
N GLY A 807 -32.20 16.72 -0.99
CA GLY A 807 -31.73 18.10 -0.80
C GLY A 807 -30.79 18.62 -1.89
N GLU A 808 -30.67 17.94 -3.04
CA GLU A 808 -29.96 18.47 -4.22
C GLU A 808 -30.85 19.45 -5.01
N VAL A 809 -30.25 20.36 -5.78
CA VAL A 809 -30.96 21.44 -6.51
C VAL A 809 -31.13 21.08 -7.98
N ALA A 810 -32.24 21.48 -8.62
CA ALA A 810 -32.65 21.02 -9.95
C ALA A 810 -31.60 21.24 -11.07
N ASP A 811 -30.88 22.37 -11.05
CA ASP A 811 -29.85 22.71 -12.04
C ASP A 811 -28.48 22.05 -11.81
N GLU A 812 -28.31 21.33 -10.70
CA GLU A 812 -27.02 20.72 -10.34
C GLU A 812 -26.65 19.55 -11.24
N ILE A 813 -25.34 19.34 -11.43
CA ILE A 813 -24.83 18.28 -12.28
C ILE A 813 -24.71 16.97 -11.49
N VAL A 814 -25.40 15.94 -11.97
CA VAL A 814 -25.24 14.55 -11.53
C VAL A 814 -24.52 13.70 -12.57
N ALA A 815 -23.70 12.78 -12.07
CA ALA A 815 -23.00 11.76 -12.85
C ALA A 815 -23.41 10.37 -12.36
N TYR A 816 -23.84 9.52 -13.30
CA TYR A 816 -24.05 8.10 -13.06
C TYR A 816 -22.71 7.35 -13.20
N ALA A 817 -22.44 6.44 -12.27
CA ALA A 817 -21.17 5.72 -12.19
C ALA A 817 -21.38 4.20 -12.16
N ASN A 818 -20.55 3.47 -12.91
CA ASN A 818 -20.43 2.01 -12.73
C ASN A 818 -19.72 1.63 -11.42
N GLY A 819 -19.10 2.61 -10.76
CA GLY A 819 -18.60 2.51 -9.40
C GLY A 819 -17.90 3.77 -8.91
N ALA A 820 -17.90 3.95 -7.59
CA ALA A 820 -17.26 5.05 -6.88
C ALA A 820 -16.55 4.51 -5.63
N THR A 821 -15.44 5.12 -5.23
CA THR A 821 -14.65 4.71 -4.07
C THR A 821 -14.67 5.82 -3.02
N LEU A 822 -15.28 5.57 -1.85
CA LEU A 822 -15.35 6.51 -0.72
C LEU A 822 -14.78 5.85 0.54
N TYR A 823 -13.90 6.56 1.25
CA TYR A 823 -13.18 6.04 2.43
C TYR A 823 -12.44 4.70 2.20
N GLY A 824 -12.05 4.42 0.95
CA GLY A 824 -11.39 3.18 0.52
C GLY A 824 -12.32 2.03 0.13
N GLU A 825 -13.64 2.18 0.30
CA GLU A 825 -14.64 1.17 -0.02
C GLU A 825 -15.21 1.38 -1.44
N ASP A 826 -15.28 0.31 -2.25
CA ASP A 826 -15.77 0.33 -3.64
C ASP A 826 -17.29 0.11 -3.71
N TYR A 827 -18.07 1.16 -4.02
CA TYR A 827 -19.52 1.12 -4.19
C TYR A 827 -19.89 0.79 -5.63
N ARG A 828 -20.69 -0.25 -5.86
CA ARG A 828 -21.08 -0.75 -7.19
C ARG A 828 -22.45 -1.44 -7.18
N LYS A 829 -23.12 -1.42 -8.33
CA LYS A 829 -24.37 -2.16 -8.61
C LYS A 829 -24.23 -3.64 -8.25
N GLY A 830 -25.19 -4.20 -7.51
CA GLY A 830 -25.19 -5.58 -7.05
C GLY A 830 -24.40 -5.87 -5.76
N LEU A 831 -23.67 -4.90 -5.20
CA LEU A 831 -23.20 -4.97 -3.81
C LEU A 831 -24.32 -4.54 -2.86
N PHE A 832 -24.22 -4.92 -1.59
CA PHE A 832 -25.20 -4.57 -0.56
C PHE A 832 -24.63 -3.53 0.41
N VAL A 833 -25.52 -2.78 1.06
CA VAL A 833 -25.20 -1.91 2.21
C VAL A 833 -26.18 -2.17 3.35
N SER A 834 -25.74 -1.96 4.59
CA SER A 834 -26.63 -1.93 5.75
C SER A 834 -27.50 -0.68 5.70
N LEU A 835 -28.81 -0.83 5.86
CA LEU A 835 -29.77 0.29 5.89
C LEU A 835 -30.12 0.68 7.34
N PRO A 836 -30.52 1.94 7.59
CA PRO A 836 -31.04 2.35 8.90
C PRO A 836 -32.18 1.45 9.37
N THR A 837 -32.14 1.02 10.63
CA THR A 837 -33.16 0.18 11.26
C THR A 837 -33.29 0.54 12.74
N SER A 838 -34.49 0.38 13.29
CA SER A 838 -34.75 0.58 14.72
C SER A 838 -34.27 -0.57 15.61
N THR A 839 -33.79 -1.69 15.04
CA THR A 839 -33.38 -2.88 15.80
C THR A 839 -32.08 -3.49 15.30
N ILE A 840 -31.00 -3.35 16.10
CA ILE A 840 -29.66 -3.91 15.82
C ILE A 840 -29.72 -5.44 15.60
N LEU A 841 -30.61 -6.15 16.31
CA LEU A 841 -30.76 -7.62 16.23
C LEU A 841 -31.30 -8.13 14.87
N ARG A 842 -31.82 -7.24 14.01
CA ARG A 842 -32.26 -7.56 12.65
C ARG A 842 -31.81 -6.46 11.70
N PRO A 843 -30.55 -6.50 11.22
CA PRO A 843 -30.05 -5.54 10.23
C PRO A 843 -30.87 -5.63 8.93
N CYS A 844 -31.21 -4.47 8.39
CA CYS A 844 -31.84 -4.33 7.08
C CYS A 844 -30.76 -4.12 6.02
N PHE A 845 -30.97 -4.64 4.80
CA PHE A 845 -29.96 -4.59 3.74
C PHE A 845 -30.55 -4.06 2.43
N GLY A 846 -29.83 -3.17 1.78
CA GLY A 846 -30.18 -2.62 0.48
C GLY A 846 -29.18 -3.08 -0.58
N MET A 847 -29.64 -3.77 -1.61
CA MET A 847 -28.81 -4.06 -2.78
C MET A 847 -28.72 -2.79 -3.64
N ILE A 848 -27.50 -2.32 -3.90
CA ILE A 848 -27.24 -1.14 -4.74
C ILE A 848 -27.75 -1.42 -6.16
N LYS A 849 -28.68 -0.58 -6.62
CA LYS A 849 -29.19 -0.52 -7.99
C LYS A 849 -28.37 0.43 -8.84
N ASP A 850 -28.15 1.66 -8.40
CA ASP A 850 -27.35 2.65 -9.13
C ASP A 850 -26.43 3.40 -8.17
N VAL A 851 -25.29 3.89 -8.69
CA VAL A 851 -24.33 4.72 -7.96
C VAL A 851 -24.31 6.09 -8.64
N ILE A 852 -24.61 7.13 -7.87
CA ILE A 852 -24.86 8.49 -8.38
C ILE A 852 -23.99 9.47 -7.60
N VAL A 853 -23.33 10.38 -8.29
CA VAL A 853 -22.54 11.45 -7.67
C VAL A 853 -23.13 12.80 -8.04
N CYS A 854 -23.42 13.63 -7.03
CA CYS A 854 -23.72 15.05 -7.18
C CYS A 854 -22.61 15.84 -6.46
N LYS A 855 -21.98 16.82 -7.12
CA LYS A 855 -20.85 17.60 -6.56
C LYS A 855 -19.76 16.74 -5.89
N LYS A 856 -19.77 16.65 -4.55
CA LYS A 856 -18.85 15.90 -3.66
C LYS A 856 -19.58 14.85 -2.81
N THR A 857 -20.85 14.58 -3.13
CA THR A 857 -21.74 13.68 -2.40
C THR A 857 -21.95 12.40 -3.19
N LEU A 858 -21.65 11.26 -2.55
CA LEU A 858 -21.94 9.94 -3.10
C LEU A 858 -23.31 9.46 -2.62
N TYR A 859 -24.16 9.12 -3.57
CA TYR A 859 -25.46 8.49 -3.34
C TYR A 859 -25.47 7.07 -3.91
N VAL A 860 -26.20 6.20 -3.22
CA VAL A 860 -26.57 4.87 -3.72
C VAL A 860 -28.09 4.75 -3.75
N LEU A 861 -28.64 4.42 -4.91
CA LEU A 861 -30.02 3.94 -5.00
C LEU A 861 -30.02 2.47 -4.59
N THR A 862 -30.85 2.08 -3.64
CA THR A 862 -30.90 0.71 -3.12
C THR A 862 -32.30 0.11 -3.24
N GLN A 863 -32.37 -1.21 -3.42
CA GLN A 863 -33.59 -2.00 -3.22
C GLN A 863 -33.45 -2.77 -1.92
N SER A 864 -34.39 -2.60 -0.99
CA SER A 864 -34.41 -3.32 0.28
C SER A 864 -34.62 -4.83 0.06
N TRP A 865 -33.85 -5.68 0.76
CA TRP A 865 -33.92 -7.13 0.72
C TRP A 865 -34.28 -7.69 2.10
N LYS A 866 -35.07 -8.76 2.12
CA LYS A 866 -35.63 -9.34 3.33
C LYS A 866 -34.61 -10.24 4.02
N ASN A 867 -34.09 -9.79 5.15
CA ASN A 867 -33.25 -10.60 6.05
C ASN A 867 -34.11 -11.70 6.70
N ILE A 868 -33.78 -12.96 6.40
CA ILE A 868 -34.46 -14.15 6.94
C ILE A 868 -33.91 -14.53 8.31
N GLY A 869 -32.63 -14.26 8.56
CA GLY A 869 -31.95 -14.53 9.82
C GLY A 869 -30.48 -14.93 9.63
N LEU A 870 -29.77 -15.10 10.75
CA LEU A 870 -28.40 -15.61 10.76
C LEU A 870 -28.41 -17.13 10.53
N ASN A 871 -27.79 -17.58 9.43
CA ASN A 871 -27.61 -19.00 9.17
C ASN A 871 -26.36 -19.51 9.92
N GLN A 872 -26.59 -20.28 10.98
CA GLN A 872 -25.55 -20.79 11.88
C GLN A 872 -24.56 -21.74 11.18
N ARG A 873 -24.92 -22.39 10.06
CA ARG A 873 -24.01 -23.31 9.34
C ARG A 873 -22.94 -22.58 8.51
N VAL A 874 -23.05 -21.27 8.32
CA VAL A 874 -22.06 -20.44 7.59
C VAL A 874 -21.73 -19.08 8.24
N ASN A 875 -22.29 -18.79 9.41
CA ASN A 875 -22.18 -17.51 10.13
C ASN A 875 -22.40 -16.28 9.22
N ALA A 876 -23.53 -16.28 8.50
CA ALA A 876 -23.93 -15.22 7.58
C ALA A 876 -25.45 -15.04 7.54
N PHE A 877 -25.92 -13.81 7.31
CA PHE A 877 -27.35 -13.53 7.19
C PHE A 877 -27.87 -13.98 5.82
N GLN A 878 -28.89 -14.83 5.80
CA GLN A 878 -29.57 -15.22 4.57
C GLN A 878 -30.56 -14.11 4.17
N VAL A 879 -30.49 -13.67 2.92
CA VAL A 879 -31.32 -12.60 2.36
C VAL A 879 -32.04 -13.07 1.10
N ILE A 880 -33.28 -12.63 0.93
CA ILE A 880 -34.05 -12.85 -0.31
C ILE A 880 -34.47 -11.52 -0.93
N PRO A 881 -34.63 -11.44 -2.27
CA PRO A 881 -35.18 -10.27 -2.91
C PRO A 881 -36.61 -9.98 -2.41
N PRO A 882 -37.06 -8.72 -2.46
CA PRO A 882 -38.43 -8.37 -2.12
C PRO A 882 -39.41 -8.92 -3.16
N GLU A 883 -40.67 -9.09 -2.73
CA GLU A 883 -41.77 -9.57 -3.56
C GLU A 883 -42.24 -8.51 -4.59
N ASP A 884 -42.00 -7.22 -4.30
CA ASP A 884 -42.17 -6.10 -5.23
C ASP A 884 -40.81 -5.49 -5.61
N PHE A 885 -40.66 -5.13 -6.89
CA PHE A 885 -39.48 -4.50 -7.47
C PHE A 885 -39.59 -2.97 -7.58
N SER A 886 -40.75 -2.39 -7.26
CA SER A 886 -41.03 -0.95 -7.42
C SER A 886 -40.30 -0.05 -6.41
N SER A 887 -40.12 -0.50 -5.16
CA SER A 887 -39.54 0.31 -4.09
C SER A 887 -38.01 0.35 -4.18
N SER A 888 -37.48 1.52 -4.53
CA SER A 888 -36.05 1.82 -4.44
C SER A 888 -35.83 3.15 -3.72
N GLU A 889 -34.88 3.18 -2.80
CA GLU A 889 -34.62 4.30 -1.89
C GLU A 889 -33.22 4.89 -2.12
N LEU A 890 -33.11 6.22 -2.11
CA LEU A 890 -31.84 6.91 -2.37
C LEU A 890 -31.15 7.30 -1.06
N TYR A 891 -30.00 6.67 -0.79
CA TYR A 891 -29.21 6.93 0.41
C TYR A 891 -27.97 7.75 0.10
N ASN A 892 -27.79 8.87 0.81
CA ASN A 892 -26.50 9.53 0.94
C ASN A 892 -25.58 8.58 1.72
N VAL A 893 -24.46 8.18 1.13
CA VAL A 893 -23.57 7.16 1.70
C VAL A 893 -23.04 7.57 3.08
N LYS A 894 -22.80 8.86 3.33
CA LYS A 894 -22.34 9.37 4.63
C LYS A 894 -23.42 9.36 5.73
N LYS A 895 -24.66 8.97 5.41
CA LYS A 895 -25.78 8.80 6.33
C LYS A 895 -26.19 7.33 6.53
N LEU A 896 -25.47 6.37 5.91
CA LEU A 896 -25.69 4.94 6.16
C LEU A 896 -25.12 4.55 7.55
N PRO A 897 -25.71 3.56 8.26
CA PRO A 897 -25.17 3.07 9.53
C PRO A 897 -23.78 2.44 9.41
N ASN A 898 -23.41 2.00 8.21
CA ASN A 898 -22.07 1.51 7.90
C ASN A 898 -21.69 1.93 6.47
N TYR A 899 -20.45 2.37 6.27
CA TYR A 899 -19.91 2.78 4.97
C TYR A 899 -19.22 1.62 4.21
N ARG A 900 -19.30 0.39 4.72
CA ARG A 900 -18.72 -0.80 4.08
C ARG A 900 -19.72 -1.48 3.16
N CYS A 901 -19.31 -1.75 1.92
CA CYS A 901 -20.11 -2.54 0.99
C CYS A 901 -19.96 -4.04 1.27
N ILE A 902 -21.09 -4.75 1.33
CA ILE A 902 -21.14 -6.21 1.54
C ILE A 902 -21.17 -6.91 0.17
N ALA A 903 -20.29 -7.88 -0.01
CA ALA A 903 -20.36 -8.82 -1.13
C ALA A 903 -21.46 -9.87 -0.85
N PRO A 904 -22.40 -10.11 -1.79
CA PRO A 904 -23.27 -11.27 -1.71
C PRO A 904 -22.50 -12.54 -2.06
N TRP A 905 -22.60 -13.55 -1.21
CA TRP A 905 -22.11 -14.90 -1.46
C TRP A 905 -23.27 -15.88 -1.60
N THR A 906 -23.07 -17.00 -2.29
CA THR A 906 -24.16 -17.93 -2.65
C THR A 906 -23.83 -19.37 -2.27
N ILE A 907 -24.87 -20.12 -1.88
CA ILE A 907 -24.84 -21.59 -1.78
C ILE A 907 -25.87 -22.12 -2.78
N GLY A 908 -25.48 -23.09 -3.61
CA GLY A 908 -26.30 -23.52 -4.74
C GLY A 908 -26.54 -22.40 -5.75
N LEU A 909 -27.79 -22.30 -6.24
CA LEU A 909 -28.19 -21.36 -7.30
C LEU A 909 -29.14 -20.24 -6.82
N SER A 910 -29.67 -20.32 -5.59
CA SER A 910 -30.76 -19.45 -5.11
C SER A 910 -30.46 -18.70 -3.80
N ASP A 911 -29.71 -19.31 -2.87
CA ASP A 911 -29.57 -18.77 -1.52
C ASP A 911 -28.43 -17.76 -1.46
N VAL A 912 -28.78 -16.50 -1.16
CA VAL A 912 -27.85 -15.38 -1.03
C VAL A 912 -27.58 -15.08 0.44
N TYR A 913 -26.31 -14.88 0.76
CA TYR A 913 -25.81 -14.67 2.11
C TYR A 913 -24.92 -13.42 2.20
N LEU A 914 -25.04 -12.71 3.32
CA LEU A 914 -24.25 -11.52 3.66
C LEU A 914 -23.42 -11.80 4.93
N SER A 915 -22.09 -11.68 4.83
CA SER A 915 -21.18 -12.07 5.93
C SER A 915 -21.29 -11.14 7.14
N VAL A 916 -21.31 -11.71 8.35
CA VAL A 916 -21.45 -10.98 9.63
C VAL A 916 -20.41 -9.86 9.83
N ARG A 917 -19.20 -10.01 9.28
CA ARG A 917 -18.10 -9.02 9.37
C ARG A 917 -18.52 -7.59 9.02
N THR A 918 -19.41 -7.39 8.05
CA THR A 918 -19.64 -6.07 7.43
C THR A 918 -20.77 -5.26 8.10
N ILE A 919 -21.20 -5.68 9.29
CA ILE A 919 -22.47 -5.24 9.90
C ILE A 919 -22.29 -4.52 11.23
N MET A 920 -21.21 -4.81 11.97
CA MET A 920 -20.93 -4.24 13.30
C MET A 920 -19.48 -3.74 13.42
N MET A 921 -18.99 -3.03 12.38
CA MET A 921 -17.65 -2.41 12.32
C MET A 921 -17.72 -0.89 12.22
#